data_AF-A0A196SM25-F1
#
_entry.id   AF-A0A196SM25-F1
#
_cell.length_a   1.000
_cell.length_b   1.000
_cell.length_c   1.000
_cell.angle_alpha   90.00
_cell.angle_beta   90.00
_cell.angle_gamma   90.00
#
_symmetry.space_group_name_H-M   'P 1'
#
loop_
_entity.id
_entity.type
_entity.pdbx_description
1 polymer ?
#
loop_
_entity_poly.entity_id
_entity_poly.type
_entity_poly.pdbx_seq_one_letter_code
_entity_poly.pdbx_strand_id
1 'polypeptide(L)'
;MLLYILLILCLFVVHNAEIEQGSINTFTMKDFNEMMDKKDIILVFAKNVNCRACEEDRWWTAKVPYNFLLTPNFYVLETQYGDLPEFDREFHVKEDYENPQYFLFRDGNRKPLKHENSRDLADWVTKVTLEEHLPDYVVSLDKDSFATYRRKNPKKDLFVMFYDPSYSQTHFMEYHITFVLMNCRDNIHFCEDAGIKAVLGFRYIARGAKSFDGEELRTVKGDGITSFVNRHLGTQISGMGGFNEQFGRVDVLDALARRFIATEDVAERKEIMKETARLRKRYKSCAKYYKVMKKVVQEGEAVLAAEKEAVGAELKEVKEYNPHYESLRTYENVLHVFEKLDFDHKVVHLTPWTWSAVVDGQHNVMVLLKTSTCHICRFLGLIYENAAREGVPGVVFADINGDEYIDFVADINTDPDVPAFWFQKGVSPSAGIPAKIETNVDSIFKFAREHMTPVDDSNDVSDASNEKGEGVAVYKDTLIALTWREKIGFKFRVEGSSLKQLGSFPIKTSNEEGWGATVIQIHDKDYFLVSDGTCNLHLWDPETLEEVDRKCITVDNEPAQYLNDLQVVKGKIYANVWLDDRIAVIDWEKGVVEKWIDLFYLRRLRKIPDTKFAQNNAVLNGIAYNAEKDVLYVTGKSWNRLFQIRLL
;
A
#
# COMPACT_ATOMS: atom_id res chain seq x y z
N MET A 1 -12.67 3.82 42.33
CA MET A 1 -11.21 3.82 42.51
C MET A 1 -10.48 3.00 41.44
N LEU A 2 -10.98 1.81 41.02
CA LEU A 2 -10.42 1.09 39.86
C LEU A 2 -10.66 1.79 38.50
N LEU A 3 -11.76 2.54 38.34
CA LEU A 3 -12.03 3.28 37.09
C LEU A 3 -11.08 4.47 36.86
N TYR A 4 -10.48 5.02 37.93
CA TYR A 4 -9.53 6.14 37.84
C TYR A 4 -8.11 5.64 37.51
N ILE A 5 -7.79 4.39 37.86
CA ILE A 5 -6.51 3.76 37.51
C ILE A 5 -6.50 3.30 36.03
N LEU A 6 -7.67 2.88 35.51
CA LEU A 6 -7.83 2.55 34.08
C LEU A 6 -7.82 3.79 33.17
N LEU A 7 -8.33 4.94 33.63
CA LEU A 7 -8.26 6.20 32.86
C LEU A 7 -6.84 6.80 32.81
N ILE A 8 -6.00 6.53 33.81
CA ILE A 8 -4.58 6.94 33.80
C ILE A 8 -3.74 6.01 32.90
N LEU A 9 -4.15 4.75 32.72
CA LEU A 9 -3.50 3.81 31.79
C LEU A 9 -3.92 3.99 30.32
N CYS A 10 -5.08 4.59 30.03
CA CYS A 10 -5.54 4.85 28.66
C CYS A 10 -5.12 6.22 28.09
N LEU A 11 -4.36 7.03 28.83
CA LEU A 11 -3.73 8.27 28.33
C LEU A 11 -2.24 8.09 27.98
N PHE A 12 -1.71 6.87 28.06
CA PHE A 12 -0.33 6.52 27.68
C PHE A 12 -0.23 5.54 26.50
N VAL A 13 -1.11 5.71 25.50
CA VAL A 13 -0.81 5.24 24.14
C VAL A 13 -0.74 6.47 23.23
N VAL A 14 0.19 7.37 23.58
CA VAL A 14 0.85 8.18 22.56
C VAL A 14 1.64 7.17 21.73
N HIS A 15 1.51 7.24 20.41
CA HIS A 15 2.39 6.53 19.49
C HIS A 15 3.84 6.71 19.94
N ASN A 16 4.47 5.68 20.51
CA ASN A 16 5.92 5.57 20.39
C ASN A 16 6.13 4.98 19.00
N ALA A 17 6.28 5.86 18.00
CA ALA A 17 7.02 5.45 16.82
C ALA A 17 8.43 5.12 17.33
N GLU A 18 8.90 3.88 17.14
CA GLU A 18 10.28 3.55 17.48
C GLU A 18 11.20 4.39 16.58
N ILE A 19 12.27 4.95 17.16
CA ILE A 19 13.26 5.71 16.38
C ILE A 19 14.05 4.71 15.54
N GLU A 20 13.98 4.88 14.22
CA GLU A 20 14.60 3.99 13.25
C GLU A 20 15.89 4.57 12.66
N GLN A 21 16.89 3.72 12.45
CA GLN A 21 18.10 4.09 11.72
C GLN A 21 17.80 4.15 10.21
N GLY A 22 18.42 5.10 9.49
CA GLY A 22 18.21 5.25 8.04
C GLY A 22 17.00 6.12 7.66
N SER A 23 16.31 6.71 8.62
CA SER A 23 15.21 7.65 8.42
C SER A 23 15.39 8.95 9.23
N ILE A 24 14.56 9.96 8.94
CA ILE A 24 14.41 11.16 9.77
C ILE A 24 13.25 10.91 10.74
N ASN A 25 13.50 11.04 12.04
CA ASN A 25 12.54 10.70 13.08
C ASN A 25 12.05 11.94 13.83
N THR A 26 10.75 12.04 14.08
CA THR A 26 10.24 12.92 15.15
C THR A 26 10.53 12.30 16.51
N PHE A 27 10.74 13.11 17.55
CA PHE A 27 11.17 12.60 18.85
C PHE A 27 10.56 13.38 20.01
N THR A 28 10.57 12.77 21.21
CA THR A 28 10.28 13.45 22.47
C THR A 28 11.58 13.68 23.27
N MET A 29 11.55 14.57 24.26
CA MET A 29 12.69 14.76 25.17
C MET A 29 13.08 13.47 25.90
N LYS A 30 12.12 12.57 26.14
CA LYS A 30 12.40 11.26 26.75
C LYS A 30 13.29 10.42 25.82
N ASP A 31 12.91 10.32 24.54
CA ASP A 31 13.68 9.55 23.55
C ASP A 31 15.09 10.11 23.38
N PHE A 32 15.19 11.44 23.25
CA PHE A 32 16.49 12.12 23.17
C PHE A 32 17.38 11.82 24.37
N ASN A 33 16.83 11.86 25.59
CA ASN A 33 17.59 11.56 26.80
C ASN A 33 18.07 10.10 26.85
N GLU A 34 17.21 9.15 26.46
CA GLU A 34 17.57 7.73 26.40
C GLU A 34 18.69 7.45 25.39
N MET A 35 18.67 8.11 24.23
CA MET A 35 19.73 8.00 23.21
C MET A 35 21.04 8.63 23.67
N MET A 36 20.98 9.77 24.37
CA MET A 36 22.14 10.40 24.99
C MET A 36 22.80 9.50 26.04
N ASP A 37 22.00 8.79 26.84
CA ASP A 37 22.49 7.82 27.83
C ASP A 37 23.16 6.60 27.18
N LYS A 38 22.63 6.15 26.03
CA LYS A 38 23.25 5.10 25.19
C LYS A 38 24.52 5.55 24.47
N LYS A 39 24.80 6.86 24.48
CA LYS A 39 25.91 7.52 23.77
C LYS A 39 25.79 7.39 22.25
N ASP A 40 24.57 7.41 21.74
CA ASP A 40 24.30 7.42 20.31
C ASP A 40 24.86 8.70 19.66
N ILE A 41 25.11 8.64 18.35
CA ILE A 41 25.43 9.82 17.53
C ILE A 41 24.10 10.38 17.02
N ILE A 42 23.74 11.59 17.47
CA ILE A 42 22.42 12.17 17.22
C ILE A 42 22.59 13.47 16.45
N LEU A 43 22.09 13.52 15.23
CA LEU A 43 21.97 14.76 14.46
C LEU A 43 20.53 15.26 14.55
N VAL A 44 20.31 16.38 15.23
CA VAL A 44 19.01 17.04 15.28
C VAL A 44 18.96 18.17 14.26
N PHE A 45 17.96 18.14 13.40
CA PHE A 45 17.59 19.21 12.48
C PHE A 45 16.39 19.97 13.04
N ALA A 46 16.58 21.24 13.36
CA ALA A 46 15.53 22.14 13.83
C ALA A 46 15.18 23.19 12.77
N LYS A 47 13.89 23.35 12.48
CA LYS A 47 13.39 24.31 11.48
C LYS A 47 12.23 25.15 12.00
N ASN A 48 11.98 26.29 11.37
CA ASN A 48 10.71 27.01 11.52
C ASN A 48 9.68 26.49 10.50
N VAL A 49 8.39 26.55 10.84
CA VAL A 49 7.27 26.16 9.96
C VAL A 49 7.27 26.91 8.62
N ASN A 50 7.78 28.15 8.60
CA ASN A 50 7.86 29.00 7.41
C ASN A 50 9.31 29.20 6.92
N CYS A 51 10.21 28.26 7.21
CA CYS A 51 11.60 28.37 6.83
C CYS A 51 11.79 28.29 5.31
N ARG A 52 12.41 29.33 4.72
CA ARG A 52 12.56 29.49 3.27
C ARG A 52 13.52 28.49 2.64
N ALA A 53 14.74 28.37 3.16
CA ALA A 53 15.73 27.44 2.62
C ALA A 53 15.47 25.98 3.04
N CYS A 54 14.65 25.74 4.07
CA CYS A 54 14.40 24.40 4.58
C CYS A 54 13.71 23.47 3.58
N GLU A 55 12.87 24.01 2.68
CA GLU A 55 12.29 23.22 1.60
C GLU A 55 13.26 23.12 0.39
N GLU A 56 13.98 24.19 0.07
CA GLU A 56 14.92 24.20 -1.07
C GLU A 56 16.11 23.24 -0.87
N ASP A 57 16.57 23.11 0.37
CA ASP A 57 17.72 22.30 0.75
C ASP A 57 17.35 20.96 1.40
N ARG A 58 16.05 20.61 1.43
CA ARG A 58 15.52 19.40 2.08
C ARG A 58 16.24 18.13 1.64
N TRP A 59 16.64 18.06 0.37
CA TRP A 59 17.41 16.95 -0.19
C TRP A 59 18.70 16.66 0.59
N TRP A 60 19.47 17.70 0.91
CA TRP A 60 20.77 17.54 1.56
C TRP A 60 20.65 17.06 3.01
N THR A 61 19.54 17.37 3.67
CA THR A 61 19.21 16.85 5.00
C THR A 61 18.65 15.43 4.93
N ALA A 62 17.74 15.19 3.98
CA ALA A 62 17.10 13.89 3.76
C ALA A 62 18.08 12.78 3.39
N LYS A 63 19.22 13.10 2.78
CA LYS A 63 20.26 12.10 2.46
C LYS A 63 21.08 11.64 3.67
N VAL A 64 21.16 12.43 4.74
CA VAL A 64 22.09 12.16 5.86
C VAL A 64 21.83 10.81 6.55
N PRO A 65 20.58 10.40 6.84
CA PRO A 65 20.32 9.06 7.38
C PRO A 65 20.91 7.93 6.51
N TYR A 66 20.87 8.08 5.18
CA TYR A 66 21.41 7.11 4.23
C TYR A 66 22.93 7.17 4.14
N ASN A 67 23.51 8.37 4.13
CA ASN A 67 24.95 8.57 4.13
C ASN A 67 25.64 7.84 5.29
N PHE A 68 24.95 7.70 6.43
CA PHE A 68 25.42 7.02 7.63
C PHE A 68 24.65 5.73 7.93
N LEU A 69 24.01 5.11 6.93
CA LEU A 69 23.19 3.91 7.13
C LEU A 69 23.99 2.74 7.73
N LEU A 70 25.26 2.61 7.36
CA LEU A 70 26.16 1.57 7.88
C LEU A 70 26.89 1.99 9.16
N THR A 71 26.72 3.22 9.63
CA THR A 71 27.33 3.73 10.86
C THR A 71 26.47 3.32 12.05
N PRO A 72 26.93 2.41 12.93
CA PRO A 72 26.11 1.95 14.04
C PRO A 72 25.71 3.10 14.97
N ASN A 73 24.47 3.07 15.47
CA ASN A 73 23.97 4.03 16.46
C ASN A 73 23.99 5.51 15.99
N PHE A 74 23.92 5.74 14.67
CA PHE A 74 23.75 7.06 14.09
C PHE A 74 22.27 7.33 13.79
N TYR A 75 21.73 8.41 14.33
CA TYR A 75 20.32 8.76 14.18
C TYR A 75 20.14 10.22 13.79
N VAL A 76 19.13 10.45 12.94
CA VAL A 76 18.72 11.79 12.53
C VAL A 76 17.33 12.07 13.07
N LEU A 77 17.21 13.17 13.80
CA LEU A 77 15.97 13.61 14.42
C LEU A 77 15.53 14.95 13.84
N GLU A 78 14.22 15.18 13.77
CA GLU A 78 13.64 16.48 13.37
C GLU A 78 12.73 17.07 14.46
N THR A 79 12.75 18.40 14.55
CA THR A 79 11.82 19.18 15.37
C THR A 79 11.50 20.51 14.68
N GLN A 80 10.32 21.06 14.97
CA GLN A 80 9.99 22.45 14.62
C GLN A 80 10.17 23.35 15.83
N TYR A 81 10.65 24.57 15.60
CA TYR A 81 10.75 25.58 16.65
C TYR A 81 9.36 25.79 17.28
N GLY A 82 9.27 25.60 18.60
CA GLY A 82 8.03 25.70 19.36
C GLY A 82 7.33 24.36 19.62
N ASP A 83 7.60 23.31 18.84
CA ASP A 83 7.01 21.98 19.06
C ASP A 83 7.62 21.26 20.27
N LEU A 84 8.91 21.52 20.54
CA LEU A 84 9.63 20.94 21.67
C LEU A 84 10.31 22.05 22.52
N PRO A 85 9.54 22.87 23.29
CA PRO A 85 10.06 24.06 23.96
C PRO A 85 11.18 23.80 24.98
N GLU A 86 11.25 22.59 25.53
CA GLU A 86 12.33 22.19 26.44
C GLU A 86 13.66 22.08 25.69
N PHE A 87 13.67 21.38 24.55
CA PHE A 87 14.82 21.27 23.67
C PHE A 87 15.25 22.65 23.14
N ASP A 88 14.29 23.46 22.71
CA ASP A 88 14.55 24.81 22.19
C ASP A 88 15.26 25.70 23.21
N ARG A 89 14.82 25.64 24.48
CA ARG A 89 15.43 26.39 25.58
C ARG A 89 16.82 25.85 25.94
N GLU A 90 16.97 24.53 26.02
CA GLU A 90 18.23 23.89 26.45
C GLU A 90 19.35 24.14 25.43
N PHE A 91 19.08 23.96 24.14
CA PHE A 91 20.10 24.05 23.09
C PHE A 91 20.14 25.39 22.35
N HIS A 92 19.30 26.34 22.79
CA HIS A 92 19.16 27.68 22.24
C HIS A 92 18.85 27.64 20.74
N VAL A 93 17.78 26.91 20.38
CA VAL A 93 17.25 26.91 19.02
C VAL A 93 16.69 28.30 18.73
N LYS A 94 17.13 28.92 17.65
CA LYS A 94 16.64 30.24 17.22
C LYS A 94 15.36 30.10 16.42
N GLU A 95 14.50 31.10 16.53
CA GLU A 95 13.41 31.30 15.59
C GLU A 95 13.98 31.87 14.29
N ASP A 96 14.41 31.00 13.38
CA ASP A 96 15.03 31.36 12.09
C ASP A 96 14.10 30.99 10.92
N TYR A 97 13.72 31.99 10.13
CA TYR A 97 12.83 31.85 8.97
C TYR A 97 13.58 31.67 7.66
N GLU A 98 14.91 31.83 7.65
CA GLU A 98 15.72 31.70 6.44
C GLU A 98 16.40 30.32 6.40
N ASN A 99 17.04 29.89 7.50
CA ASN A 99 17.89 28.69 7.49
C ASN A 99 17.53 27.67 8.58
N PRO A 100 17.72 26.36 8.32
CA PRO A 100 17.67 25.34 9.35
C PRO A 100 18.90 25.37 10.27
N GLN A 101 18.73 24.83 11.48
CA GLN A 101 19.81 24.68 12.46
C GLN A 101 20.08 23.20 12.73
N TYR A 102 21.35 22.81 12.64
CA TYR A 102 21.79 21.42 12.88
C TYR A 102 22.57 21.33 14.19
N PHE A 103 22.24 20.34 15.00
CA PHE A 103 22.86 20.07 16.30
C PHE A 103 23.33 18.62 16.34
N LEU A 104 24.64 18.41 16.38
CA LEU A 104 25.22 17.08 16.46
C LEU A 104 25.68 16.79 17.90
N PHE A 105 25.16 15.71 18.45
CA PHE A 105 25.51 15.16 19.75
C PHE A 105 26.22 13.81 19.55
N ARG A 106 27.19 13.53 20.42
CA ARG A 106 27.92 12.26 20.44
C ARG A 106 28.52 12.02 21.81
N ASP A 107 28.85 10.76 22.11
CA ASP A 107 29.56 10.36 23.34
C ASP A 107 28.82 10.76 24.63
N GLY A 108 27.50 10.98 24.57
CA GLY A 108 26.70 11.50 25.67
C GLY A 108 26.96 12.99 26.01
N ASN A 109 27.67 13.73 25.15
CA ASN A 109 27.97 15.13 25.38
C ASN A 109 26.77 16.03 25.04
N ARG A 110 26.15 16.61 26.06
CA ARG A 110 25.01 17.55 25.92
C ARG A 110 25.37 18.89 25.29
N LYS A 111 26.64 19.19 25.01
CA LYS A 111 27.00 20.38 24.25
C LYS A 111 27.12 20.04 22.76
N PRO A 112 26.12 20.41 21.92
CA PRO A 112 26.14 20.03 20.51
C PRO A 112 27.20 20.80 19.73
N LEU A 113 27.71 20.15 18.69
CA LEU A 113 28.36 20.85 17.58
C LEU A 113 27.25 21.42 16.69
N LYS A 114 27.37 22.70 16.31
CA LYS A 114 26.36 23.40 15.51
C LYS A 114 26.81 23.58 14.07
N HIS A 115 25.87 23.49 13.15
CA HIS A 115 26.06 23.77 11.72
C HIS A 115 24.82 24.45 11.15
N GLU A 116 24.98 25.21 10.07
CA GLU A 116 23.90 25.98 9.44
C GLU A 116 23.81 25.72 7.92
N ASN A 117 24.74 24.95 7.33
CA ASN A 117 24.77 24.66 5.90
C ASN A 117 24.34 23.21 5.64
N SER A 118 23.26 23.06 4.87
CA SER A 118 22.72 21.77 4.47
C SER A 118 23.64 21.02 3.48
N ARG A 119 24.30 21.73 2.56
CA ARG A 119 24.94 21.14 1.38
C ARG A 119 26.16 20.28 1.67
N ASP A 120 26.94 20.67 2.67
CA ASP A 120 28.15 19.96 3.12
C ASP A 120 27.89 19.17 4.41
N LEU A 121 26.62 18.93 4.78
CA LEU A 121 26.27 18.37 6.08
C LEU A 121 26.88 16.98 6.33
N ALA A 122 26.86 16.08 5.33
CA ALA A 122 27.50 14.76 5.45
C ALA A 122 29.02 14.85 5.60
N ASP A 123 29.67 15.70 4.78
CA ASP A 123 31.12 15.97 4.89
C ASP A 123 31.49 16.57 6.25
N TRP A 124 30.67 17.49 6.75
CA TRP A 124 30.84 18.11 8.05
C TRP A 124 30.70 17.09 9.17
N VAL A 125 29.67 16.23 9.15
CA VAL A 125 29.50 15.15 10.12
C VAL A 125 30.74 14.25 10.10
N THR A 126 31.16 13.75 8.94
CA THR A 126 32.37 12.91 8.82
C THR A 126 33.60 13.60 9.37
N LYS A 127 33.79 14.89 9.08
CA LYS A 127 34.92 15.66 9.60
C LYS A 127 34.93 15.74 11.13
N VAL A 128 33.76 15.86 11.77
CA VAL A 128 33.68 16.05 13.22
C VAL A 128 33.57 14.74 14.00
N THR A 129 32.94 13.71 13.44
CA THR A 129 32.79 12.39 14.05
C THR A 129 33.94 11.44 13.74
N LEU A 130 34.63 11.64 12.60
CA LEU A 130 35.55 10.68 11.96
C LEU A 130 34.85 9.43 11.39
N GLU A 131 33.52 9.41 11.37
CA GLU A 131 32.74 8.36 10.71
C GLU A 131 32.69 8.64 9.22
N GLU A 132 33.20 7.73 8.39
CA GLU A 132 33.12 7.87 6.93
C GLU A 132 31.69 7.64 6.47
N HIS A 133 31.14 8.61 5.74
CA HIS A 133 29.85 8.44 5.08
C HIS A 133 30.00 7.70 3.76
N LEU A 134 28.93 7.01 3.35
CA LEU A 134 28.83 6.40 2.04
C LEU A 134 29.01 7.48 0.94
N PRO A 135 29.84 7.22 -0.09
CA PRO A 135 30.10 8.19 -1.14
C PRO A 135 28.82 8.61 -1.87
N ASP A 136 28.74 9.90 -2.22
CA ASP A 136 27.61 10.46 -2.96
C ASP A 136 27.79 10.21 -4.47
N TYR A 137 26.80 9.57 -5.09
CA TYR A 137 26.77 9.28 -6.53
C TYR A 137 25.79 10.17 -7.29
N VAL A 138 25.21 11.16 -6.59
CA VAL A 138 24.24 12.10 -7.14
C VAL A 138 24.94 13.39 -7.55
N VAL A 139 24.79 13.78 -8.81
CA VAL A 139 25.39 14.99 -9.38
C VAL A 139 24.27 15.98 -9.71
N SER A 140 24.26 17.14 -9.07
CA SER A 140 23.37 18.23 -9.47
C SER A 140 23.93 18.90 -10.72
N LEU A 141 23.10 19.01 -11.76
CA LEU A 141 23.46 19.63 -13.03
C LEU A 141 22.35 20.59 -13.47
N ASP A 142 22.75 21.72 -14.04
CA ASP A 142 21.90 22.61 -14.83
C ASP A 142 21.99 22.27 -16.32
N LYS A 143 21.22 22.95 -17.17
CA LYS A 143 21.23 22.74 -18.62
C LYS A 143 22.64 22.76 -19.25
N ASP A 144 23.50 23.69 -18.85
CA ASP A 144 24.80 23.92 -19.45
C ASP A 144 25.87 22.93 -18.93
N SER A 145 25.84 22.66 -17.63
CA SER A 145 26.70 21.67 -17.00
C SER A 145 26.30 20.25 -17.38
N PHE A 146 25.02 19.97 -17.66
CA PHE A 146 24.54 18.68 -18.17
C PHE A 146 25.18 18.31 -19.51
N ALA A 147 25.13 19.22 -20.49
CA ALA A 147 25.73 18.99 -21.81
C ALA A 147 27.26 18.75 -21.71
N THR A 148 27.92 19.51 -20.85
CA THR A 148 29.37 19.36 -20.61
C THR A 148 29.69 18.04 -19.90
N TYR A 149 28.90 17.63 -18.91
CA TYR A 149 29.06 16.36 -18.20
C TYR A 149 28.90 15.18 -19.16
N ARG A 150 27.87 15.20 -20.02
CA ARG A 150 27.60 14.19 -21.05
C ARG A 150 28.76 14.03 -22.03
N ARG A 151 29.37 15.14 -22.46
CA ARG A 151 30.56 15.11 -23.34
C ARG A 151 31.77 14.48 -22.67
N LYS A 152 31.98 14.73 -21.36
CA LYS A 152 33.10 14.19 -20.59
C LYS A 152 32.89 12.73 -20.16
N ASN A 153 31.64 12.27 -20.03
CA ASN A 153 31.29 10.95 -19.52
C ASN A 153 30.43 10.13 -20.51
N PRO A 154 30.86 9.92 -21.78
CA PRO A 154 30.00 9.32 -22.81
C PRO A 154 29.67 7.84 -22.57
N LYS A 155 30.43 7.16 -21.71
CA LYS A 155 30.28 5.74 -21.39
C LYS A 155 29.47 5.46 -20.13
N LYS A 156 28.96 6.51 -19.46
CA LYS A 156 28.16 6.35 -18.25
C LYS A 156 26.68 6.31 -18.60
N ASP A 157 25.95 5.41 -17.96
CA ASP A 157 24.51 5.46 -17.84
C ASP A 157 24.12 6.63 -16.92
N LEU A 158 23.06 7.36 -17.24
CA LEU A 158 22.51 8.40 -16.35
C LEU A 158 21.05 8.14 -16.05
N PHE A 159 20.69 8.33 -14.79
CA PHE A 159 19.32 8.39 -14.34
C PHE A 159 19.07 9.78 -13.80
N VAL A 160 18.17 10.50 -14.47
CA VAL A 160 17.96 11.93 -14.24
C VAL A 160 16.62 12.11 -13.55
N MET A 161 16.67 12.69 -12.35
CA MET A 161 15.49 13.11 -11.59
C MET A 161 15.26 14.60 -11.81
N PHE A 162 14.07 14.92 -12.31
CA PHE A 162 13.57 16.26 -12.55
C PHE A 162 12.67 16.67 -11.40
N TYR A 163 13.06 17.68 -10.64
CA TYR A 163 12.35 18.11 -9.43
C TYR A 163 12.09 19.61 -9.42
N ASP A 164 11.12 20.04 -8.61
CA ASP A 164 10.92 21.43 -8.21
C ASP A 164 11.08 21.50 -6.68
N PRO A 165 11.93 22.40 -6.14
CA PRO A 165 12.19 22.52 -4.71
C PRO A 165 10.96 22.83 -3.84
N SER A 166 9.81 23.20 -4.43
CA SER A 166 8.55 23.39 -3.71
C SER A 166 7.81 22.09 -3.36
N TYR A 167 8.32 20.93 -3.79
CA TYR A 167 7.68 19.63 -3.58
C TYR A 167 8.55 18.72 -2.71
N SER A 168 7.96 18.18 -1.65
CA SER A 168 8.65 17.36 -0.66
C SER A 168 8.59 15.87 -1.00
N GLN A 169 9.68 15.29 -1.51
CA GLN A 169 10.05 13.86 -1.40
C GLN A 169 11.36 13.58 -2.16
N THR A 170 12.25 12.73 -1.63
CA THR A 170 13.13 11.76 -2.36
C THR A 170 14.28 11.18 -1.49
N HIS A 171 14.64 9.91 -1.70
CA HIS A 171 15.78 9.17 -1.09
C HIS A 171 16.37 8.15 -2.09
N PHE A 172 17.70 7.99 -2.19
CA PHE A 172 18.38 6.96 -3.05
C PHE A 172 19.71 6.45 -2.50
N MET A 173 20.09 5.21 -2.86
CA MET A 173 21.37 4.55 -2.58
C MET A 173 22.05 3.99 -3.84
N GLU A 174 23.25 3.42 -3.69
CA GLU A 174 24.29 3.08 -4.68
C GLU A 174 23.90 2.39 -6.00
N TYR A 175 24.49 2.87 -7.11
CA TYR A 175 24.41 2.19 -8.41
C TYR A 175 25.64 2.48 -9.29
N HIS A 176 25.91 1.61 -10.27
CA HIS A 176 26.80 1.90 -11.41
C HIS A 176 26.18 2.86 -12.45
N ILE A 177 25.26 3.71 -12.02
CA ILE A 177 24.61 4.73 -12.82
C ILE A 177 24.87 6.09 -12.17
N THR A 178 25.05 7.13 -12.97
CA THR A 178 25.14 8.48 -12.40
C THR A 178 23.73 8.99 -12.18
N PHE A 179 23.37 9.22 -10.91
CA PHE A 179 22.15 9.92 -10.58
C PHE A 179 22.37 11.41 -10.84
N VAL A 180 21.44 12.02 -11.57
CA VAL A 180 21.50 13.45 -11.86
C VAL A 180 20.26 14.13 -11.32
N LEU A 181 20.45 15.22 -10.59
CA LEU A 181 19.37 16.11 -10.19
C LEU A 181 19.27 17.27 -11.17
N MET A 182 18.07 17.53 -11.66
CA MET A 182 17.76 18.65 -12.55
C MET A 182 16.62 19.47 -11.94
N ASN A 183 16.91 20.74 -11.59
CA ASN A 183 15.90 21.66 -11.07
C ASN A 183 15.08 22.25 -12.22
N CYS A 184 13.79 21.89 -12.31
CA CYS A 184 12.90 22.39 -13.36
C CYS A 184 12.42 23.82 -13.16
N ARG A 185 12.49 24.36 -11.93
CA ARG A 185 12.21 25.78 -11.69
C ARG A 185 13.20 26.66 -12.45
N ASP A 186 14.47 26.29 -12.41
CA ASP A 186 15.56 27.05 -13.04
C ASP A 186 15.79 26.66 -14.51
N ASN A 187 15.25 25.51 -14.94
CA ASN A 187 15.50 24.91 -16.26
C ASN A 187 14.21 24.52 -17.00
N ILE A 188 13.16 25.34 -16.92
CA ILE A 188 11.79 25.00 -17.37
C ILE A 188 11.74 24.44 -18.80
N HIS A 189 12.37 25.12 -19.77
CA HIS A 189 12.37 24.67 -21.18
C HIS A 189 13.11 23.36 -21.40
N PHE A 190 14.17 23.10 -20.63
CA PHE A 190 14.90 21.83 -20.71
C PHE A 190 14.04 20.68 -20.19
N CYS A 191 13.25 20.91 -19.14
CA CYS A 191 12.30 19.93 -18.62
C CYS A 191 11.12 19.68 -19.58
N GLU A 192 10.61 20.73 -20.23
CA GLU A 192 9.59 20.62 -21.27
C GLU A 192 10.10 19.79 -22.46
N ASP A 193 11.32 20.07 -22.94
CA ASP A 193 11.97 19.32 -24.03
C ASP A 193 12.23 17.85 -23.65
N ALA A 194 12.50 17.57 -22.37
CA ALA A 194 12.62 16.22 -21.83
C ALA A 194 11.26 15.50 -21.64
N GLY A 195 10.15 16.17 -21.98
CA GLY A 195 8.80 15.61 -21.91
C GLY A 195 8.27 15.44 -20.49
N ILE A 196 8.76 16.23 -19.53
CA ILE A 196 8.34 16.18 -18.12
C ILE A 196 7.01 16.94 -17.98
N LYS A 197 5.94 16.21 -17.68
CA LYS A 197 4.57 16.77 -17.57
C LYS A 197 4.15 17.08 -16.12
N ALA A 198 4.84 16.50 -15.14
CA ALA A 198 4.66 16.74 -13.72
C ALA A 198 6.04 16.69 -13.04
N VAL A 199 6.24 17.54 -12.03
CA VAL A 199 7.48 17.60 -11.23
C VAL A 199 7.62 16.33 -10.37
N LEU A 200 8.85 15.90 -10.09
CA LEU A 200 9.23 14.53 -9.69
C LEU A 200 9.10 13.52 -10.85
N GLY A 201 9.68 13.87 -11.99
CA GLY A 201 9.77 12.99 -13.16
C GLY A 201 11.15 12.35 -13.26
N PHE A 202 11.22 11.06 -13.56
CA PHE A 202 12.48 10.37 -13.81
C PHE A 202 12.64 10.02 -15.28
N ARG A 203 13.87 10.12 -15.80
CA ARG A 203 14.23 9.65 -17.14
C ARG A 203 15.56 8.94 -17.14
N TYR A 204 15.73 7.98 -18.03
CA TYR A 204 16.98 7.26 -18.21
C TYR A 204 17.66 7.60 -19.53
N ILE A 205 18.99 7.66 -19.49
CA ILE A 205 19.83 7.75 -20.68
C ILE A 205 20.85 6.61 -20.64
N ALA A 206 20.67 5.66 -21.55
CA ALA A 206 21.63 4.57 -21.73
C ALA A 206 23.02 5.08 -22.12
N ARG A 207 24.06 4.34 -21.72
CA ARG A 207 25.44 4.59 -22.12
C ARG A 207 25.54 4.81 -23.63
N GLY A 208 26.15 5.92 -24.05
CA GLY A 208 26.30 6.29 -25.46
C GLY A 208 25.03 6.78 -26.19
N ALA A 209 23.83 6.70 -25.60
CA ALA A 209 22.59 7.20 -26.21
C ALA A 209 22.57 8.75 -26.24
N LYS A 210 21.96 9.38 -27.23
CA LYS A 210 21.92 10.86 -27.34
C LYS A 210 20.71 11.51 -26.67
N SER A 211 19.65 10.74 -26.45
CA SER A 211 18.36 11.17 -25.92
C SER A 211 17.92 10.25 -24.78
N PHE A 212 16.90 10.68 -24.04
CA PHE A 212 16.17 9.81 -23.13
C PHE A 212 15.54 8.63 -23.88
N ASP A 213 15.37 7.51 -23.18
CA ASP A 213 14.71 6.29 -23.68
C ASP A 213 13.19 6.44 -23.85
N GLY A 214 12.61 7.46 -23.21
CA GLY A 214 11.18 7.79 -23.28
C GLY A 214 10.33 7.03 -22.26
N GLU A 215 10.92 6.14 -21.44
CA GLU A 215 10.23 5.53 -20.32
C GLU A 215 10.10 6.55 -19.18
N GLU A 216 8.90 6.71 -18.65
CA GLU A 216 8.63 7.58 -17.51
C GLU A 216 8.34 6.72 -16.29
N LEU A 217 9.24 6.77 -15.33
CA LEU A 217 8.98 6.19 -14.02
C LEU A 217 8.17 7.19 -13.17
N ARG A 218 6.95 6.77 -12.82
CA ARG A 218 6.03 7.51 -11.93
C ARG A 218 5.97 6.82 -10.58
N THR A 219 7.04 6.93 -9.80
CA THR A 219 7.01 6.52 -8.40
C THR A 219 7.70 7.57 -7.54
N VAL A 220 7.19 7.74 -6.33
CA VAL A 220 7.78 8.57 -5.28
C VAL A 220 8.48 7.72 -4.20
N LYS A 221 8.41 6.39 -4.33
CA LYS A 221 9.01 5.42 -3.42
C LYS A 221 10.34 4.88 -3.99
N GLY A 222 11.30 4.61 -3.11
CA GLY A 222 12.66 4.19 -3.48
C GLY A 222 12.72 2.80 -4.14
N ASP A 223 11.83 1.91 -3.75
CA ASP A 223 11.65 0.55 -4.26
C ASP A 223 11.41 0.48 -5.79
N GLY A 224 10.47 1.26 -6.31
CA GLY A 224 10.16 1.30 -7.75
C GLY A 224 11.30 1.88 -8.59
N ILE A 225 12.24 2.60 -7.96
CA ILE A 225 13.45 3.12 -8.59
C ILE A 225 14.52 2.04 -8.70
N THR A 226 14.73 1.25 -7.65
CA THR A 226 15.62 0.08 -7.70
C THR A 226 15.22 -0.88 -8.81
N SER A 227 13.93 -1.17 -8.93
CA SER A 227 13.43 -2.10 -9.95
C SER A 227 13.47 -1.52 -11.35
N PHE A 228 13.20 -0.23 -11.51
CA PHE A 228 13.44 0.47 -12.77
C PHE A 228 14.91 0.36 -13.19
N VAL A 229 15.84 0.65 -12.28
CA VAL A 229 17.29 0.60 -12.57
C VAL A 229 17.74 -0.83 -12.88
N ASN A 230 17.29 -1.82 -12.11
CA ASN A 230 17.59 -3.24 -12.37
C ASN A 230 17.14 -3.70 -13.77
N ARG A 231 15.93 -3.30 -14.20
CA ARG A 231 15.43 -3.62 -15.55
C ARG A 231 16.30 -2.98 -16.64
N HIS A 232 16.66 -1.71 -16.49
CA HIS A 232 17.42 -0.98 -17.52
C HIS A 232 18.88 -1.39 -17.59
N LEU A 233 19.50 -1.71 -16.46
CA LEU A 233 20.91 -2.07 -16.38
C LEU A 233 21.15 -3.58 -16.46
N GLY A 234 20.09 -4.41 -16.38
CA GLY A 234 20.21 -5.86 -16.25
C GLY A 234 20.92 -6.26 -14.95
N THR A 235 20.75 -5.45 -13.89
CA THR A 235 21.33 -5.70 -12.57
C THR A 235 20.31 -6.34 -11.64
N GLN A 236 20.79 -6.83 -10.50
CA GLN A 236 19.98 -7.51 -9.49
C GLN A 236 20.40 -6.96 -8.11
N ILE A 237 20.28 -5.65 -7.96
CA ILE A 237 20.65 -4.87 -6.76
C ILE A 237 19.44 -4.77 -5.82
N SER A 238 19.68 -4.78 -4.51
CA SER A 238 18.66 -4.58 -3.48
C SER A 238 18.46 -3.08 -3.16
N GLY A 239 17.24 -2.68 -2.79
CA GLY A 239 16.93 -1.30 -2.38
C GLY A 239 17.66 -0.87 -1.11
N MET A 240 18.05 -1.85 -0.28
CA MET A 240 18.86 -1.67 0.92
C MET A 240 20.39 -1.73 0.67
N GLY A 241 20.82 -1.86 -0.59
CA GLY A 241 22.22 -2.07 -0.95
C GLY A 241 22.61 -3.54 -1.09
N GLY A 242 23.66 -3.82 -1.86
CA GLY A 242 24.07 -5.18 -2.19
C GLY A 242 23.21 -5.84 -3.27
N PHE A 243 23.20 -7.17 -3.33
CA PHE A 243 22.49 -7.91 -4.36
C PHE A 243 21.18 -8.51 -3.86
N ASN A 244 20.13 -8.45 -4.68
CA ASN A 244 18.81 -9.00 -4.34
C ASN A 244 18.76 -10.53 -4.50
N GLU A 245 17.58 -11.10 -4.24
CA GLU A 245 17.29 -12.54 -4.15
C GLU A 245 17.34 -13.24 -5.51
N GLN A 246 17.34 -12.48 -6.60
CA GLN A 246 17.49 -13.00 -7.96
C GLN A 246 18.96 -13.06 -8.40
N PHE A 247 19.87 -12.42 -7.65
CA PHE A 247 21.27 -12.33 -8.05
C PHE A 247 21.93 -13.70 -8.27
N GLY A 248 22.47 -13.88 -9.48
CA GLY A 248 23.19 -15.09 -9.88
C GLY A 248 22.29 -16.29 -10.19
N ARG A 249 20.96 -16.17 -10.04
CA ARG A 249 19.99 -17.17 -10.49
C ARG A 249 19.80 -17.12 -12.00
N VAL A 250 19.43 -18.26 -12.57
CA VAL A 250 19.19 -18.42 -14.01
C VAL A 250 17.98 -19.32 -14.20
N ASP A 251 16.94 -18.86 -14.89
CA ASP A 251 15.66 -19.57 -15.04
C ASP A 251 15.82 -21.03 -15.51
N VAL A 252 16.71 -21.27 -16.48
CA VAL A 252 16.97 -22.62 -17.00
C VAL A 252 17.60 -23.53 -15.94
N LEU A 253 18.48 -22.99 -15.09
CA LEU A 253 19.09 -23.74 -13.99
C LEU A 253 18.10 -23.94 -12.83
N ASP A 254 17.24 -22.95 -12.58
CA ASP A 254 16.18 -23.04 -11.58
C ASP A 254 15.18 -24.15 -11.91
N ALA A 255 14.75 -24.23 -13.18
CA ALA A 255 13.89 -25.30 -13.64
C ALA A 255 14.51 -26.69 -13.43
N LEU A 256 15.83 -26.83 -13.64
CA LEU A 256 16.55 -28.08 -13.38
C LEU A 256 16.65 -28.39 -11.88
N ALA A 257 16.94 -27.40 -11.04
CA ALA A 257 16.97 -27.56 -9.59
C ALA A 257 15.62 -28.00 -9.01
N ARG A 258 14.52 -27.42 -9.50
CA ARG A 258 13.16 -27.79 -9.11
C ARG A 258 12.79 -29.20 -9.54
N ARG A 259 13.11 -29.58 -10.79
CA ARG A 259 12.97 -30.98 -11.25
C ARG A 259 13.77 -31.94 -10.36
N PHE A 260 14.98 -31.54 -9.97
CA PHE A 260 15.85 -32.37 -9.14
C PHE A 260 15.29 -32.61 -7.74
N ILE A 261 14.74 -31.58 -7.08
CA ILE A 261 14.20 -31.72 -5.72
C ILE A 261 12.81 -32.39 -5.70
N ALA A 262 12.06 -32.32 -6.81
CA ALA A 262 10.74 -32.92 -6.94
C ALA A 262 10.77 -34.47 -7.06
N THR A 263 11.91 -35.05 -7.41
CA THR A 263 12.06 -36.51 -7.56
C THR A 263 12.96 -37.09 -6.45
N GLU A 264 12.60 -38.27 -5.94
CA GLU A 264 13.45 -39.06 -5.04
C GLU A 264 14.26 -40.13 -5.81
N ASP A 265 14.00 -40.31 -7.11
CA ASP A 265 14.70 -41.29 -7.94
C ASP A 265 16.16 -40.87 -8.17
N VAL A 266 17.08 -41.70 -7.69
CA VAL A 266 18.53 -41.47 -7.79
C VAL A 266 19.03 -41.43 -9.24
N ALA A 267 18.46 -42.24 -10.14
CA ALA A 267 18.83 -42.24 -11.54
C ALA A 267 18.35 -40.96 -12.23
N GLU A 268 17.12 -40.51 -11.94
CA GLU A 268 16.58 -39.25 -12.47
C GLU A 268 17.40 -38.04 -11.98
N ARG A 269 17.70 -37.98 -10.67
CA ARG A 269 18.59 -36.96 -10.09
C ARG A 269 19.93 -36.90 -10.81
N LYS A 270 20.54 -38.06 -11.14
CA LYS A 270 21.81 -38.12 -11.87
C LYS A 270 21.70 -37.60 -13.30
N GLU A 271 20.60 -37.86 -14.01
CA GLU A 271 20.38 -37.30 -15.35
C GLU A 271 20.21 -35.78 -15.31
N ILE A 272 19.44 -35.25 -14.37
CA ILE A 272 19.27 -33.81 -14.18
C ILE A 272 20.61 -33.12 -13.83
N MET A 273 21.44 -33.76 -13.01
CA MET A 273 22.80 -33.28 -12.74
C MET A 273 23.67 -33.24 -14.01
N LYS A 274 23.55 -34.22 -14.92
CA LYS A 274 24.26 -34.20 -16.21
C LYS A 274 23.75 -33.09 -17.12
N GLU A 275 22.43 -32.89 -17.21
CA GLU A 275 21.83 -31.76 -17.93
C GLU A 275 22.38 -30.43 -17.42
N THR A 276 22.40 -30.25 -16.09
CA THR A 276 22.95 -29.07 -15.43
C THR A 276 24.42 -28.86 -15.80
N ALA A 277 25.25 -29.91 -15.70
CA ALA A 277 26.69 -29.82 -16.00
C ALA A 277 26.99 -29.43 -17.46
N ARG A 278 26.11 -29.77 -18.42
CA ARG A 278 26.26 -29.37 -19.84
C ARG A 278 26.18 -27.85 -20.02
N LEU A 279 25.49 -27.15 -19.11
CA LEU A 279 25.30 -25.71 -19.17
C LEU A 279 26.46 -24.89 -18.55
N ARG A 280 27.49 -25.54 -18.00
CA ARG A 280 28.61 -24.88 -17.30
C ARG A 280 29.36 -23.83 -18.12
N LYS A 281 29.41 -23.99 -19.45
CA LYS A 281 30.08 -23.03 -20.35
C LYS A 281 29.22 -21.80 -20.64
N ARG A 282 27.91 -21.92 -20.47
CA ARG A 282 26.92 -20.88 -20.79
C ARG A 282 26.61 -20.01 -19.58
N TYR A 283 26.57 -20.59 -18.37
CA TYR A 283 26.18 -19.88 -17.16
C TYR A 283 27.22 -20.04 -16.04
N LYS A 284 27.75 -18.92 -15.53
CA LYS A 284 28.78 -18.88 -14.47
C LYS A 284 28.27 -19.54 -13.17
N SER A 285 27.01 -19.36 -12.82
CA SER A 285 26.40 -19.89 -11.59
C SER A 285 26.15 -21.41 -11.63
N CYS A 286 26.25 -22.07 -12.79
CA CYS A 286 26.03 -23.52 -12.94
C CYS A 286 26.82 -24.37 -11.92
N ALA A 287 28.05 -23.97 -11.59
CA ALA A 287 28.86 -24.66 -10.59
C ALA A 287 28.21 -24.67 -9.19
N LYS A 288 27.47 -23.62 -8.82
CA LYS A 288 26.77 -23.49 -7.54
C LYS A 288 25.56 -24.43 -7.49
N TYR A 289 24.74 -24.46 -8.54
CA TYR A 289 23.61 -25.41 -8.64
C TYR A 289 24.09 -26.86 -8.56
N TYR A 290 25.12 -27.21 -9.34
CA TYR A 290 25.69 -28.55 -9.32
C TYR A 290 26.27 -28.92 -7.94
N LYS A 291 26.89 -27.96 -7.25
CA LYS A 291 27.39 -28.15 -5.87
C LYS A 291 26.25 -28.52 -4.92
N VAL A 292 25.13 -27.81 -4.97
CA VAL A 292 23.95 -28.12 -4.13
C VAL A 292 23.39 -29.51 -4.45
N MET A 293 23.14 -29.80 -5.73
CA MET A 293 22.65 -31.12 -6.17
C MET A 293 23.57 -32.25 -5.67
N LYS A 294 24.88 -32.07 -5.80
CA LYS A 294 25.87 -33.05 -5.35
C LYS A 294 25.76 -33.28 -3.84
N LYS A 295 25.66 -32.22 -3.03
CA LYS A 295 25.49 -32.35 -1.57
C LYS A 295 24.21 -33.09 -1.22
N VAL A 296 23.08 -32.76 -1.86
CA VAL A 296 21.81 -33.45 -1.63
C VAL A 296 21.90 -34.95 -1.96
N VAL A 297 22.57 -35.33 -3.05
CA VAL A 297 22.79 -36.76 -3.37
C VAL A 297 23.69 -37.47 -2.35
N GLN A 298 24.67 -36.77 -1.77
CA GLN A 298 25.66 -37.37 -0.86
C GLN A 298 25.19 -37.44 0.60
N GLU A 299 24.48 -36.41 1.05
CA GLU A 299 24.20 -36.14 2.46
C GLU A 299 22.69 -36.10 2.76
N GLY A 300 21.84 -36.15 1.73
CA GLY A 300 20.39 -36.01 1.85
C GLY A 300 19.93 -34.55 1.84
N GLU A 301 18.62 -34.34 1.78
CA GLU A 301 18.02 -32.99 1.65
C GLU A 301 18.18 -32.13 2.91
N ALA A 302 18.36 -32.76 4.08
CA ALA A 302 18.57 -32.05 5.35
C ALA A 302 19.80 -31.12 5.33
N VAL A 303 20.78 -31.39 4.44
CA VAL A 303 21.96 -30.55 4.25
C VAL A 303 21.61 -29.12 3.82
N LEU A 304 20.48 -28.91 3.14
CA LEU A 304 20.07 -27.61 2.63
C LEU A 304 19.86 -26.59 3.75
N ALA A 305 19.27 -27.02 4.87
CA ALA A 305 19.05 -26.14 6.02
C ALA A 305 20.37 -25.69 6.65
N ALA A 306 21.29 -26.63 6.88
CA ALA A 306 22.61 -26.34 7.44
C ALA A 306 23.45 -25.45 6.52
N GLU A 307 23.40 -25.66 5.20
CA GLU A 307 24.10 -24.80 4.25
C GLU A 307 23.55 -23.38 4.23
N LYS A 308 22.22 -23.21 4.29
CA LYS A 308 21.60 -21.88 4.34
C LYS A 308 22.02 -21.13 5.60
N GLU A 309 21.97 -21.79 6.75
CA GLU A 309 22.39 -21.19 8.02
C GLU A 309 23.86 -20.77 7.99
N ALA A 310 24.75 -21.63 7.50
CA ALA A 310 26.18 -21.33 7.40
C ALA A 310 26.47 -20.15 6.47
N VAL A 311 25.85 -20.11 5.28
CA VAL A 311 26.05 -19.03 4.31
C VAL A 311 25.45 -17.72 4.82
N GLY A 312 24.27 -17.76 5.44
CA GLY A 312 23.66 -16.58 6.03
C GLY A 312 24.47 -16.00 7.19
N ALA A 313 25.09 -16.85 8.02
CA ALA A 313 26.00 -16.41 9.06
C ALA A 313 27.28 -15.76 8.48
N GLU A 314 27.86 -16.36 7.43
CA GLU A 314 29.04 -15.81 6.77
C GLU A 314 28.75 -14.46 6.10
N LEU A 315 27.59 -14.32 5.44
CA LEU A 315 27.16 -13.06 4.81
C LEU A 315 27.06 -11.88 5.79
N LYS A 316 26.65 -12.13 7.04
CA LYS A 316 26.56 -11.09 8.08
C LYS A 316 27.93 -10.52 8.48
N GLU A 317 29.00 -11.29 8.31
CA GLU A 317 30.36 -10.87 8.66
C GLU A 317 31.07 -10.14 7.51
N VAL A 318 30.54 -10.20 6.28
CA VAL A 318 31.16 -9.56 5.11
C VAL A 318 30.78 -8.08 5.06
N LYS A 319 31.75 -7.22 5.37
CA LYS A 319 31.56 -5.75 5.45
C LYS A 319 31.71 -5.02 4.12
N GLU A 320 32.26 -5.66 3.09
CA GLU A 320 32.57 -5.04 1.80
C GLU A 320 31.94 -5.83 0.64
N TYR A 321 31.37 -5.10 -0.32
CA TYR A 321 30.86 -5.65 -1.58
C TYR A 321 32.02 -6.08 -2.50
N ASN A 322 32.53 -7.28 -2.26
CA ASN A 322 33.66 -7.85 -2.99
C ASN A 322 33.27 -9.16 -3.72
N PRO A 323 34.16 -9.76 -4.55
CA PRO A 323 33.84 -11.00 -5.27
C PRO A 323 33.48 -12.19 -4.36
N HIS A 324 33.87 -12.14 -3.08
CA HIS A 324 33.49 -13.14 -2.10
C HIS A 324 32.03 -12.95 -1.66
N TYR A 325 31.60 -11.71 -1.36
CA TYR A 325 30.19 -11.36 -1.15
C TYR A 325 29.31 -11.82 -2.32
N GLU A 326 29.69 -11.48 -3.56
CA GLU A 326 28.98 -11.91 -4.78
C GLU A 326 28.78 -13.43 -4.83
N SER A 327 29.86 -14.17 -4.51
CA SER A 327 29.89 -15.63 -4.56
C SER A 327 29.03 -16.27 -3.47
N LEU A 328 28.98 -15.67 -2.27
CA LEU A 328 28.13 -16.11 -1.16
C LEU A 328 26.66 -15.82 -1.46
N ARG A 329 26.34 -14.59 -1.88
CA ARG A 329 24.96 -14.20 -2.21
C ARG A 329 24.39 -15.00 -3.38
N THR A 330 25.22 -15.28 -4.40
CA THR A 330 24.83 -16.22 -5.46
C THR A 330 24.53 -17.62 -4.89
N TYR A 331 25.32 -18.09 -3.93
CA TYR A 331 25.15 -19.44 -3.39
C TYR A 331 23.91 -19.54 -2.50
N GLU A 332 23.66 -18.55 -1.65
CA GLU A 332 22.43 -18.40 -0.87
C GLU A 332 21.21 -18.41 -1.77
N ASN A 333 21.18 -17.55 -2.79
CA ASN A 333 20.05 -17.46 -3.71
C ASN A 333 19.78 -18.79 -4.42
N VAL A 334 20.85 -19.53 -4.79
CA VAL A 334 20.72 -20.87 -5.38
C VAL A 334 20.19 -21.89 -4.38
N LEU A 335 20.59 -21.85 -3.10
CA LEU A 335 20.09 -22.78 -2.07
C LEU A 335 18.57 -22.69 -1.91
N HIS A 336 18.00 -21.48 -1.92
CA HIS A 336 16.55 -21.28 -1.81
C HIS A 336 15.76 -21.86 -2.99
N VAL A 337 16.37 -22.08 -4.15
CA VAL A 337 15.69 -22.74 -5.30
C VAL A 337 15.39 -24.22 -5.04
N PHE A 338 16.13 -24.84 -4.12
CA PHE A 338 15.93 -26.25 -3.73
C PHE A 338 14.93 -26.42 -2.58
N GLU A 339 14.21 -25.37 -2.20
CA GLU A 339 13.13 -25.49 -1.22
C GLU A 339 11.94 -26.24 -1.83
N LYS A 340 11.44 -27.24 -1.09
CA LYS A 340 10.22 -27.96 -1.47
C LYS A 340 9.01 -27.05 -1.27
N LEU A 341 8.17 -26.96 -2.30
CA LEU A 341 6.90 -26.23 -2.27
C LEU A 341 5.77 -27.24 -2.13
N ASP A 342 4.92 -27.04 -1.12
CA ASP A 342 3.74 -27.88 -0.86
C ASP A 342 2.50 -27.20 -1.47
N PHE A 343 1.94 -27.81 -2.51
CA PHE A 343 0.75 -27.30 -3.21
C PHE A 343 -0.55 -28.00 -2.76
N ASP A 344 -0.52 -28.90 -1.76
CA ASP A 344 -1.68 -29.71 -1.37
C ASP A 344 -2.70 -28.93 -0.52
N HIS A 345 -3.55 -28.12 -1.19
CA HIS A 345 -4.71 -27.43 -0.59
C HIS A 345 -4.36 -26.66 0.70
N LYS A 346 -3.17 -26.06 0.69
CA LYS A 346 -2.63 -25.18 1.73
C LYS A 346 -2.19 -23.88 1.07
N VAL A 347 -2.05 -22.85 1.90
CA VAL A 347 -1.43 -21.60 1.47
C VAL A 347 0.08 -21.84 1.29
N VAL A 348 0.59 -21.60 0.09
CA VAL A 348 2.02 -21.60 -0.20
C VAL A 348 2.62 -20.28 0.29
N HIS A 349 3.48 -20.34 1.30
CA HIS A 349 4.18 -19.17 1.80
C HIS A 349 5.34 -18.78 0.87
N LEU A 350 5.18 -17.66 0.17
CA LEU A 350 6.16 -17.16 -0.79
C LEU A 350 7.21 -16.31 -0.10
N THR A 351 8.39 -16.36 -0.70
CA THR A 351 9.49 -15.42 -0.51
C THR A 351 9.89 -14.88 -1.89
N PRO A 352 10.72 -13.83 -1.99
CA PRO A 352 11.24 -13.38 -3.28
C PRO A 352 11.96 -14.52 -4.05
N TRP A 353 12.55 -15.47 -3.32
CA TRP A 353 13.19 -16.63 -3.93
C TRP A 353 12.19 -17.62 -4.55
N THR A 354 11.08 -17.90 -3.87
CA THR A 354 10.10 -18.91 -4.33
C THR A 354 9.03 -18.33 -5.26
N TRP A 355 8.90 -17.01 -5.36
CA TRP A 355 7.92 -16.32 -6.21
C TRP A 355 7.85 -16.89 -7.63
N SER A 356 8.96 -16.87 -8.36
CA SER A 356 9.09 -17.36 -9.75
C SER A 356 8.82 -18.86 -9.93
N ALA A 357 8.75 -19.63 -8.84
CA ALA A 357 8.42 -21.05 -8.89
C ALA A 357 6.92 -21.31 -8.82
N VAL A 358 6.16 -20.38 -8.24
CA VAL A 358 4.71 -20.48 -8.05
C VAL A 358 4.00 -19.61 -9.08
N VAL A 359 4.43 -18.35 -9.20
CA VAL A 359 3.92 -17.36 -10.15
C VAL A 359 4.71 -17.47 -11.45
N ASP A 360 4.58 -18.61 -12.12
CA ASP A 360 5.37 -19.01 -13.30
C ASP A 360 4.55 -19.01 -14.61
N GLY A 361 3.28 -18.63 -14.53
CA GLY A 361 2.33 -18.70 -15.63
C GLY A 361 1.86 -20.12 -16.00
N GLN A 362 2.29 -21.16 -15.28
CA GLN A 362 1.82 -22.54 -15.46
C GLN A 362 0.59 -22.86 -14.61
N HIS A 363 0.40 -22.09 -13.52
CA HIS A 363 -0.70 -22.23 -12.57
C HIS A 363 -1.54 -20.94 -12.54
N ASN A 364 -2.83 -21.09 -12.21
CA ASN A 364 -3.59 -19.96 -11.72
C ASN A 364 -3.20 -19.77 -10.25
N VAL A 365 -2.72 -18.59 -9.89
CA VAL A 365 -2.22 -18.31 -8.54
C VAL A 365 -2.97 -17.12 -7.98
N MET A 366 -3.52 -17.31 -6.80
CA MET A 366 -3.97 -16.21 -5.96
C MET A 366 -2.88 -15.93 -4.93
N VAL A 367 -2.49 -14.67 -4.76
CA VAL A 367 -1.46 -14.25 -3.83
C VAL A 367 -2.04 -13.24 -2.85
N LEU A 368 -1.96 -13.52 -1.56
CA LEU A 368 -2.28 -12.57 -0.50
C LEU A 368 -1.01 -11.90 0.05
N LEU A 369 -0.97 -10.58 0.01
CA LEU A 369 0.06 -9.76 0.66
C LEU A 369 -0.34 -9.53 2.12
N LYS A 370 0.51 -9.98 3.03
CA LYS A 370 0.33 -9.76 4.47
C LYS A 370 1.23 -8.61 4.91
N THR A 371 0.63 -7.50 5.33
CA THR A 371 1.35 -6.37 5.93
C THR A 371 0.72 -5.97 7.27
N SER A 372 1.56 -5.49 8.18
CA SER A 372 1.22 -4.99 9.51
C SER A 372 0.38 -3.71 9.45
N THR A 373 0.56 -2.93 8.39
CA THR A 373 -0.15 -1.67 8.13
C THR A 373 -1.55 -1.87 7.56
N CYS A 374 -1.86 -3.06 7.04
CA CYS A 374 -3.15 -3.37 6.45
C CYS A 374 -4.17 -3.79 7.53
N HIS A 375 -5.08 -2.87 7.86
CA HIS A 375 -6.10 -3.05 8.90
C HIS A 375 -7.04 -4.26 8.66
N ILE A 376 -7.24 -4.68 7.40
CA ILE A 376 -8.13 -5.80 7.05
C ILE A 376 -7.38 -7.13 6.85
N CYS A 377 -6.06 -7.10 6.65
CA CYS A 377 -5.28 -8.27 6.22
C CYS A 377 -5.25 -9.38 7.26
N ARG A 378 -5.32 -9.06 8.56
CA ARG A 378 -5.38 -10.08 9.62
C ARG A 378 -6.68 -10.89 9.59
N PHE A 379 -7.81 -10.24 9.33
CA PHE A 379 -9.10 -10.91 9.18
C PHE A 379 -9.18 -11.66 7.85
N LEU A 380 -8.71 -11.02 6.79
CA LEU A 380 -8.67 -11.61 5.45
C LEU A 380 -7.78 -12.86 5.41
N GLY A 381 -6.65 -12.86 6.12
CA GLY A 381 -5.75 -14.01 6.21
C GLY A 381 -6.42 -15.27 6.74
N LEU A 382 -7.28 -15.16 7.76
CA LEU A 382 -8.04 -16.31 8.28
C LEU A 382 -9.04 -16.86 7.27
N ILE A 383 -9.73 -15.97 6.56
CA ILE A 383 -10.70 -16.34 5.52
C ILE A 383 -9.97 -17.00 4.35
N TYR A 384 -8.82 -16.46 3.98
CA TYR A 384 -7.97 -16.95 2.91
C TYR A 384 -7.41 -18.35 3.19
N GLU A 385 -6.98 -18.61 4.43
CA GLU A 385 -6.54 -19.94 4.87
C GLU A 385 -7.68 -20.96 4.81
N ASN A 386 -8.91 -20.56 5.16
CA ASN A 386 -10.08 -21.42 5.02
C ASN A 386 -10.40 -21.70 3.54
N ALA A 387 -10.32 -20.68 2.68
CA ALA A 387 -10.50 -20.85 1.23
C ALA A 387 -9.45 -21.78 0.62
N ALA A 388 -8.19 -21.68 1.05
CA ALA A 388 -7.13 -22.57 0.59
C ALA A 388 -7.36 -24.03 1.01
N ARG A 389 -7.85 -24.25 2.25
CA ARG A 389 -8.16 -25.58 2.79
C ARG A 389 -9.33 -26.25 2.07
N GLU A 390 -10.38 -25.50 1.78
CA GLU A 390 -11.54 -25.96 1.02
C GLU A 390 -11.19 -26.17 -0.46
N GLY A 391 -10.31 -25.31 -0.99
CA GLY A 391 -9.69 -25.45 -2.31
C GLY A 391 -10.57 -25.06 -3.48
N VAL A 392 -9.94 -24.50 -4.51
CA VAL A 392 -10.54 -24.36 -5.85
C VAL A 392 -9.71 -25.20 -6.81
N PRO A 393 -10.29 -26.20 -7.49
CA PRO A 393 -9.54 -27.06 -8.40
C PRO A 393 -8.77 -26.23 -9.45
N GLY A 394 -7.46 -26.45 -9.55
CA GLY A 394 -6.61 -25.76 -10.52
C GLY A 394 -6.15 -24.36 -10.11
N VAL A 395 -6.35 -23.96 -8.84
CA VAL A 395 -5.86 -22.71 -8.26
C VAL A 395 -4.88 -22.99 -7.14
N VAL A 396 -3.73 -22.31 -7.18
CA VAL A 396 -2.75 -22.30 -6.09
C VAL A 396 -3.02 -21.07 -5.22
N PHE A 397 -3.27 -21.29 -3.93
CA PHE A 397 -3.36 -20.23 -2.95
C PHE A 397 -1.97 -19.99 -2.37
N ALA A 398 -1.51 -18.75 -2.41
CA ALA A 398 -0.21 -18.34 -1.90
C ALA A 398 -0.32 -17.06 -1.08
N ASP A 399 0.65 -16.79 -0.22
CA ASP A 399 0.82 -15.52 0.48
C ASP A 399 2.27 -15.06 0.47
N ILE A 400 2.52 -13.79 0.81
CA ILE A 400 3.86 -13.25 1.02
C ILE A 400 3.82 -12.21 2.14
N ASN A 401 4.87 -12.21 2.98
CA ASN A 401 5.04 -11.21 4.03
C ASN A 401 5.59 -9.91 3.44
N GLY A 402 4.72 -8.91 3.28
CA GLY A 402 5.11 -7.60 2.74
C GLY A 402 5.81 -6.68 3.74
N ASP A 403 5.77 -6.99 5.04
CA ASP A 403 6.62 -6.27 6.01
C ASP A 403 8.07 -6.72 5.92
N GLU A 404 8.30 -8.02 5.69
CA GLU A 404 9.63 -8.60 5.57
C GLU A 404 10.27 -8.34 4.20
N TYR A 405 9.45 -8.34 3.15
CA TYR A 405 9.91 -8.19 1.75
C TYR A 405 9.35 -6.93 1.11
N ILE A 406 9.41 -5.79 1.81
CA ILE A 406 8.80 -4.53 1.41
C ILE A 406 9.23 -4.07 0.01
N ASP A 407 10.53 -4.13 -0.30
CA ASP A 407 11.08 -3.72 -1.60
C ASP A 407 10.55 -4.60 -2.74
N PHE A 408 10.46 -5.92 -2.51
CA PHE A 408 9.99 -6.86 -3.51
C PHE A 408 8.47 -6.72 -3.75
N VAL A 409 7.70 -6.53 -2.68
CA VAL A 409 6.25 -6.43 -2.76
C VAL A 409 5.81 -5.09 -3.37
N ALA A 410 6.59 -4.02 -3.22
CA ALA A 410 6.27 -2.73 -3.81
C ALA A 410 6.23 -2.73 -5.35
N ASP A 411 6.97 -3.62 -6.01
CA ASP A 411 6.88 -3.82 -7.46
C ASP A 411 5.58 -4.50 -7.88
N ILE A 412 5.03 -5.33 -6.99
CA ILE A 412 3.82 -6.11 -7.23
C ILE A 412 2.59 -5.28 -6.87
N ASN A 413 2.66 -4.53 -5.78
CA ASN A 413 1.55 -3.79 -5.22
C ASN A 413 1.77 -2.27 -5.24
N THR A 414 1.06 -1.63 -6.17
CA THR A 414 1.02 -0.17 -6.27
C THR A 414 -0.09 0.46 -5.40
N ASP A 415 -1.00 -0.33 -4.82
CA ASP A 415 -2.11 0.09 -3.98
C ASP A 415 -2.16 -0.68 -2.64
N PRO A 416 -1.68 -0.10 -1.53
CA PRO A 416 -1.63 -0.78 -0.23
C PRO A 416 -3.02 -1.20 0.30
N ASP A 417 -4.11 -0.66 -0.24
CA ASP A 417 -5.48 -1.03 0.14
C ASP A 417 -5.99 -2.29 -0.58
N VAL A 418 -5.26 -2.81 -1.58
CA VAL A 418 -5.57 -4.07 -2.25
C VAL A 418 -4.57 -5.15 -1.85
N PRO A 419 -4.94 -6.08 -0.95
CA PRO A 419 -4.01 -7.04 -0.42
C PRO A 419 -3.93 -8.34 -1.21
N ALA A 420 -4.83 -8.60 -2.17
CA ALA A 420 -4.86 -9.86 -2.92
C ALA A 420 -4.67 -9.63 -4.42
N PHE A 421 -3.94 -10.53 -5.08
CA PHE A 421 -3.59 -10.44 -6.49
C PHE A 421 -3.80 -11.78 -7.18
N TRP A 422 -4.21 -11.72 -8.45
CA TRP A 422 -4.42 -12.87 -9.30
C TRP A 422 -3.41 -12.93 -10.44
N PHE A 423 -2.82 -14.10 -10.61
CA PHE A 423 -1.90 -14.40 -11.69
C PHE A 423 -2.47 -15.55 -12.49
N GLN A 424 -2.85 -15.24 -13.73
CA GLN A 424 -3.55 -16.19 -14.59
C GLN A 424 -2.56 -17.13 -15.29
N LYS A 425 -2.95 -18.40 -15.37
CA LYS A 425 -2.25 -19.40 -16.18
C LYS A 425 -2.20 -18.98 -17.64
N GLY A 426 -1.03 -19.10 -18.27
CA GLY A 426 -0.79 -18.76 -19.68
C GLY A 426 -0.53 -17.28 -19.94
N VAL A 427 -0.62 -16.43 -18.91
CA VAL A 427 -0.30 -14.99 -18.99
C VAL A 427 1.07 -14.75 -18.38
N SER A 428 1.83 -13.82 -18.96
CA SER A 428 3.13 -13.40 -18.42
C SER A 428 2.94 -12.83 -16.99
N PRO A 429 3.73 -13.27 -15.98
CA PRO A 429 3.63 -12.84 -14.58
C PRO A 429 3.86 -11.34 -14.27
N SER A 430 3.91 -10.47 -15.28
CA SER A 430 4.48 -9.13 -15.18
C SER A 430 3.62 -8.09 -14.45
N ALA A 431 2.34 -8.38 -14.17
CA ALA A 431 1.50 -7.57 -13.27
C ALA A 431 0.29 -8.41 -12.83
N GLY A 432 0.20 -8.72 -11.53
CA GLY A 432 -0.96 -9.40 -10.96
C GLY A 432 -2.21 -8.53 -11.07
N ILE A 433 -3.36 -9.14 -11.37
CA ILE A 433 -4.64 -8.45 -11.39
C ILE A 433 -5.07 -8.22 -9.94
N PRO A 434 -5.31 -6.97 -9.49
CA PRO A 434 -5.76 -6.72 -8.13
C PRO A 434 -7.11 -7.42 -7.88
N ALA A 435 -7.15 -8.30 -6.89
CA ALA A 435 -8.32 -9.10 -6.56
C ALA A 435 -9.14 -8.38 -5.47
N LYS A 436 -10.27 -7.81 -5.89
CA LYS A 436 -11.25 -7.23 -4.97
C LYS A 436 -12.07 -8.33 -4.32
N ILE A 437 -11.52 -8.92 -3.27
CA ILE A 437 -12.19 -9.96 -2.48
C ILE A 437 -12.86 -9.36 -1.24
N GLU A 438 -14.08 -9.82 -0.97
CA GLU A 438 -14.80 -9.47 0.25
C GLU A 438 -14.35 -10.37 1.41
N THR A 439 -14.79 -10.08 2.63
CA THR A 439 -14.42 -10.85 3.82
C THR A 439 -15.23 -12.16 3.96
N ASN A 440 -15.30 -12.98 2.90
CA ASN A 440 -15.90 -14.32 2.93
C ASN A 440 -15.28 -15.26 1.88
N VAL A 441 -15.32 -16.57 2.14
CA VAL A 441 -14.72 -17.63 1.29
C VAL A 441 -15.39 -17.69 -0.10
N ASP A 442 -16.71 -17.51 -0.16
CA ASP A 442 -17.46 -17.58 -1.43
C ASP A 442 -17.01 -16.49 -2.43
N SER A 443 -16.66 -15.30 -1.95
CA SER A 443 -16.14 -14.22 -2.79
C SER A 443 -14.79 -14.57 -3.41
N ILE A 444 -13.92 -15.26 -2.66
CA ILE A 444 -12.63 -15.74 -3.13
C ILE A 444 -12.83 -16.81 -4.20
N PHE A 445 -13.75 -17.75 -3.96
CA PHE A 445 -14.07 -18.81 -4.92
C PHE A 445 -14.72 -18.29 -6.19
N LYS A 446 -15.64 -17.34 -6.07
CA LYS A 446 -16.27 -16.66 -7.20
C LYS A 446 -15.21 -15.97 -8.06
N PHE A 447 -14.39 -15.12 -7.43
CA PHE A 447 -13.32 -14.41 -8.13
C PHE A 447 -12.37 -15.37 -8.85
N ALA A 448 -11.90 -16.41 -8.16
CA ALA A 448 -11.00 -17.39 -8.74
C ALA A 448 -11.60 -18.10 -9.95
N ARG A 449 -12.85 -18.55 -9.87
CA ARG A 449 -13.53 -19.24 -10.98
C ARG A 449 -13.73 -18.34 -12.20
N GLU A 450 -14.06 -17.07 -11.99
CA GLU A 450 -14.24 -16.08 -13.07
C GLU A 450 -12.94 -15.85 -13.85
N HIS A 451 -11.79 -15.83 -13.16
CA HIS A 451 -10.50 -15.50 -13.76
C HIS A 451 -9.67 -16.72 -14.20
N MET A 452 -10.22 -17.94 -14.09
CA MET A 452 -9.57 -19.19 -14.52
C MET A 452 -9.65 -19.45 -16.04
N THR A 453 -10.59 -18.84 -16.75
CA THR A 453 -10.78 -19.06 -18.20
C THR A 453 -10.10 -17.96 -19.02
N PRO A 454 -9.40 -18.28 -20.12
CA PRO A 454 -8.85 -17.27 -21.01
C PRO A 454 -9.99 -16.44 -21.60
N VAL A 455 -9.85 -15.11 -21.57
CA VAL A 455 -10.75 -14.20 -22.27
C VAL A 455 -10.54 -14.42 -23.77
N ASP A 456 -11.50 -15.07 -24.43
CA ASP A 456 -11.67 -14.95 -25.87
C ASP A 456 -12.45 -13.65 -26.11
N ASP A 457 -11.81 -12.70 -26.79
CA ASP A 457 -12.35 -11.38 -27.16
C ASP A 457 -13.47 -11.55 -28.21
N SER A 458 -14.57 -12.19 -27.84
CA SER A 458 -15.87 -12.12 -28.53
C SER A 458 -16.88 -12.98 -27.77
N ASN A 459 -17.55 -12.38 -26.80
CA ASN A 459 -19.01 -12.38 -26.71
C ASN A 459 -19.40 -11.67 -25.42
N ASP A 460 -20.15 -10.60 -25.61
CA ASP A 460 -20.93 -9.91 -24.61
C ASP A 460 -21.88 -10.93 -23.94
N VAL A 461 -21.40 -11.54 -22.85
CA VAL A 461 -22.22 -12.35 -21.95
C VAL A 461 -22.57 -11.45 -20.78
N SER A 462 -23.85 -11.09 -20.71
CA SER A 462 -24.44 -10.20 -19.73
C SER A 462 -24.00 -10.52 -18.30
N ASP A 463 -23.15 -9.63 -17.78
CA ASP A 463 -22.71 -9.52 -16.40
C ASP A 463 -23.91 -9.35 -15.46
N ALA A 464 -24.08 -10.28 -14.52
CA ALA A 464 -24.86 -10.04 -13.30
C ALA A 464 -23.98 -9.39 -12.19
N SER A 465 -22.73 -8.99 -12.51
CA SER A 465 -21.79 -8.38 -11.57
C SER A 465 -21.72 -6.84 -11.64
N ASN A 466 -22.49 -6.22 -12.54
CA ASN A 466 -22.55 -4.76 -12.68
C ASN A 466 -23.61 -4.09 -11.81
N GLU A 467 -24.32 -4.84 -10.96
CA GLU A 467 -25.46 -4.30 -10.20
C GLU A 467 -25.00 -3.59 -8.92
N LYS A 468 -25.09 -2.26 -8.89
CA LYS A 468 -24.71 -1.45 -7.74
C LYS A 468 -25.83 -1.43 -6.71
N GLY A 469 -25.65 -2.15 -5.60
CA GLY A 469 -26.54 -2.06 -4.44
C GLY A 469 -26.47 -0.67 -3.78
N GLU A 470 -27.62 -0.07 -3.49
CA GLU A 470 -27.74 1.24 -2.79
C GLU A 470 -28.54 1.11 -1.49
N GLY A 471 -29.80 0.67 -1.55
CA GLY A 471 -30.69 0.62 -0.38
C GLY A 471 -30.85 -0.77 0.22
N VAL A 472 -30.84 -0.89 1.55
CA VAL A 472 -31.10 -2.15 2.27
C VAL A 472 -32.07 -1.97 3.43
N ALA A 473 -32.98 -2.92 3.63
CA ALA A 473 -33.88 -2.93 4.79
C ALA A 473 -34.10 -4.34 5.32
N VAL A 474 -34.17 -4.48 6.64
CA VAL A 474 -34.40 -5.74 7.33
C VAL A 474 -35.76 -5.72 8.02
N TYR A 475 -36.62 -6.66 7.64
CA TYR A 475 -37.91 -6.93 8.24
C TYR A 475 -37.94 -8.37 8.76
N LYS A 476 -38.00 -8.54 10.09
CA LYS A 476 -37.90 -9.85 10.76
C LYS A 476 -36.61 -10.59 10.33
N ASP A 477 -36.73 -11.77 9.74
CA ASP A 477 -35.64 -12.57 9.20
C ASP A 477 -35.40 -12.31 7.70
N THR A 478 -36.08 -11.33 7.09
CA THR A 478 -36.00 -11.04 5.66
C THR A 478 -35.28 -9.72 5.43
N LEU A 479 -34.26 -9.73 4.56
CA LEU A 479 -33.58 -8.54 4.08
C LEU A 479 -33.93 -8.32 2.61
N ILE A 480 -34.23 -7.07 2.24
CA ILE A 480 -34.26 -6.65 0.84
C ILE A 480 -33.04 -5.77 0.55
N ALA A 481 -32.44 -5.97 -0.61
CA ALA A 481 -31.38 -5.12 -1.16
C ALA A 481 -31.83 -4.61 -2.52
N LEU A 482 -31.75 -3.30 -2.71
CA LEU A 482 -32.14 -2.62 -3.93
C LEU A 482 -30.90 -2.28 -4.76
N THR A 483 -31.01 -2.45 -6.07
CA THR A 483 -30.02 -1.95 -7.02
C THR A 483 -30.40 -0.55 -7.49
N TRP A 484 -29.42 0.23 -7.92
CA TRP A 484 -29.63 1.61 -8.32
C TRP A 484 -30.31 1.71 -9.69
N ARG A 485 -29.61 1.33 -10.77
CA ARG A 485 -30.05 1.52 -12.16
C ARG A 485 -30.44 0.23 -12.85
N GLU A 486 -30.26 -0.88 -12.15
CA GLU A 486 -30.39 -2.22 -12.70
C GLU A 486 -31.82 -2.76 -12.57
N LYS A 487 -32.71 -1.98 -11.93
CA LYS A 487 -34.16 -2.19 -11.87
C LYS A 487 -34.58 -3.51 -11.24
N ILE A 488 -33.68 -4.11 -10.45
CA ILE A 488 -33.86 -5.40 -9.81
C ILE A 488 -33.51 -5.29 -8.32
N GLY A 489 -34.29 -5.96 -7.47
CA GLY A 489 -34.03 -6.09 -6.05
C GLY A 489 -33.78 -7.55 -5.70
N PHE A 490 -33.08 -7.77 -4.60
CA PHE A 490 -32.77 -9.10 -4.08
C PHE A 490 -33.39 -9.30 -2.71
N LYS A 491 -33.93 -10.50 -2.48
CA LYS A 491 -34.50 -10.91 -1.20
C LYS A 491 -33.59 -11.94 -0.56
N PHE A 492 -33.27 -11.75 0.71
CA PHE A 492 -32.44 -12.65 1.51
C PHE A 492 -33.16 -13.05 2.80
N ARG A 493 -32.85 -14.24 3.30
CA ARG A 493 -33.09 -14.61 4.69
C ARG A 493 -31.83 -14.35 5.50
N VAL A 494 -31.98 -13.68 6.65
CA VAL A 494 -30.94 -13.45 7.63
C VAL A 494 -30.85 -14.69 8.52
N GLU A 495 -29.74 -15.42 8.44
CA GLU A 495 -29.46 -16.62 9.22
C GLU A 495 -28.19 -16.38 10.05
N GLY A 496 -28.37 -15.86 11.27
CA GLY A 496 -27.25 -15.49 12.15
C GLY A 496 -26.42 -14.36 11.56
N SER A 497 -25.17 -14.65 11.19
CA SER A 497 -24.25 -13.71 10.52
C SER A 497 -24.15 -13.96 9.00
N SER A 498 -25.08 -14.71 8.42
CA SER A 498 -25.11 -15.04 6.98
C SER A 498 -26.41 -14.58 6.31
N LEU A 499 -26.34 -14.36 5.00
CA LEU A 499 -27.50 -14.04 4.17
C LEU A 499 -27.71 -15.17 3.16
N LYS A 500 -28.88 -15.78 3.19
CA LYS A 500 -29.31 -16.77 2.19
C LYS A 500 -30.21 -16.10 1.17
N GLN A 501 -29.75 -15.98 -0.07
CA GLN A 501 -30.58 -15.41 -1.13
C GLN A 501 -31.81 -16.29 -1.38
N LEU A 502 -32.99 -15.68 -1.31
CA LEU A 502 -34.28 -16.32 -1.56
C LEU A 502 -34.75 -16.11 -3.01
N GLY A 503 -34.30 -15.04 -3.66
CA GLY A 503 -34.62 -14.73 -5.05
C GLY A 503 -34.38 -13.25 -5.40
N SER A 504 -34.82 -12.86 -6.58
CA SER A 504 -34.85 -11.47 -7.05
C SER A 504 -36.26 -11.05 -7.45
N PHE A 505 -36.50 -9.74 -7.55
CA PHE A 505 -37.77 -9.14 -7.92
C PHE A 505 -37.55 -7.83 -8.71
N PRO A 506 -38.44 -7.44 -9.62
CA PRO A 506 -38.33 -6.16 -10.30
C PRO A 506 -38.63 -4.99 -9.34
N ILE A 507 -37.83 -3.92 -9.42
CA ILE A 507 -38.09 -2.68 -8.69
C ILE A 507 -39.18 -1.90 -9.43
N LYS A 508 -40.29 -1.63 -8.75
CA LYS A 508 -41.47 -0.94 -9.31
C LYS A 508 -41.70 0.45 -8.69
N THR A 509 -40.63 1.19 -8.43
CA THR A 509 -40.70 2.61 -8.03
C THR A 509 -41.09 3.50 -9.21
N SER A 510 -41.20 4.83 -9.02
CA SER A 510 -41.70 5.72 -10.06
C SER A 510 -40.78 5.85 -11.28
N ASN A 511 -39.49 5.60 -11.10
CA ASN A 511 -38.47 5.58 -12.15
C ASN A 511 -37.74 4.23 -12.28
N GLU A 512 -38.22 3.19 -11.58
CA GLU A 512 -37.64 1.84 -11.52
C GLU A 512 -36.23 1.77 -10.88
N GLU A 513 -35.77 2.85 -10.22
CA GLU A 513 -34.51 2.88 -9.45
C GLU A 513 -34.75 2.61 -7.95
N GLY A 514 -33.74 2.10 -7.25
CA GLY A 514 -33.74 1.92 -5.81
C GLY A 514 -32.57 2.64 -5.13
N TRP A 515 -32.86 3.65 -4.31
CA TRP A 515 -31.85 4.51 -3.67
C TRP A 515 -31.69 4.23 -2.18
N GLY A 516 -32.80 4.12 -1.45
CA GLY A 516 -32.78 3.87 -0.01
C GLY A 516 -33.97 3.03 0.41
N ALA A 517 -33.80 2.27 1.48
CA ALA A 517 -34.88 1.45 2.03
C ALA A 517 -34.82 1.46 3.56
N THR A 518 -35.97 1.47 4.21
CA THR A 518 -36.07 1.31 5.66
C THR A 518 -37.38 0.61 6.03
N VAL A 519 -37.55 0.24 7.29
CA VAL A 519 -38.82 -0.28 7.81
C VAL A 519 -39.51 0.81 8.62
N ILE A 520 -40.77 1.10 8.27
CA ILE A 520 -41.63 2.04 8.97
C ILE A 520 -42.88 1.33 9.48
N GLN A 521 -43.36 1.72 10.66
CA GLN A 521 -44.62 1.23 11.21
C GLN A 521 -45.72 2.28 11.05
N ILE A 522 -46.84 1.89 10.44
CA ILE A 522 -48.03 2.71 10.22
C ILE A 522 -49.23 1.91 10.71
N HIS A 523 -50.00 2.46 11.67
CA HIS A 523 -51.15 1.80 12.28
C HIS A 523 -50.86 0.37 12.77
N ASP A 524 -49.77 0.19 13.52
CA ASP A 524 -49.31 -1.10 14.07
C ASP A 524 -48.96 -2.17 13.01
N LYS A 525 -48.82 -1.79 11.73
CA LYS A 525 -48.31 -2.64 10.64
C LYS A 525 -47.00 -2.08 10.10
N ASP A 526 -46.03 -2.97 9.92
CA ASP A 526 -44.72 -2.63 9.35
C ASP A 526 -44.76 -2.70 7.82
N TYR A 527 -44.03 -1.79 7.18
CA TYR A 527 -43.88 -1.67 5.75
C TYR A 527 -42.42 -1.39 5.38
N PHE A 528 -42.03 -1.78 4.17
CA PHE A 528 -40.83 -1.21 3.58
C PHE A 528 -41.16 0.18 3.04
N LEU A 529 -40.33 1.15 3.37
CA LEU A 529 -40.37 2.48 2.78
C LEU A 529 -39.14 2.62 1.88
N VAL A 530 -39.37 2.90 0.60
CA VAL A 530 -38.35 2.91 -0.45
C VAL A 530 -38.26 4.29 -1.09
N SER A 531 -37.03 4.78 -1.27
CA SER A 531 -36.74 5.96 -2.06
C SER A 531 -36.20 5.56 -3.43
N ASP A 532 -36.54 6.37 -4.44
CA ASP A 532 -36.06 6.25 -5.82
C ASP A 532 -35.32 7.52 -6.29
N GLY A 533 -34.94 8.39 -5.34
CA GLY A 533 -34.26 9.66 -5.60
C GLY A 533 -35.18 10.79 -6.04
N THR A 534 -36.46 10.52 -6.33
CA THR A 534 -37.46 11.56 -6.58
C THR A 534 -38.03 12.10 -5.25
N CYS A 535 -39.08 12.91 -5.31
CA CYS A 535 -39.83 13.26 -4.11
C CYS A 535 -40.71 12.12 -3.57
N ASN A 536 -40.96 11.09 -4.38
CA ASN A 536 -41.83 10.00 -3.98
C ASN A 536 -41.12 9.06 -3.03
N LEU A 537 -41.71 8.86 -1.85
CA LEU A 537 -41.40 7.73 -0.99
C LEU A 537 -42.50 6.67 -1.16
N HIS A 538 -42.07 5.46 -1.48
CA HIS A 538 -42.91 4.32 -1.85
C HIS A 538 -43.10 3.39 -0.66
N LEU A 539 -44.35 3.06 -0.33
CA LEU A 539 -44.69 2.15 0.74
C LEU A 539 -45.00 0.78 0.16
N TRP A 540 -44.19 -0.22 0.50
CA TRP A 540 -44.32 -1.59 -0.01
C TRP A 540 -44.76 -2.55 1.09
N ASP A 541 -45.66 -3.47 0.73
CA ASP A 541 -46.02 -4.57 1.62
C ASP A 541 -44.83 -5.54 1.74
N PRO A 542 -44.36 -5.86 2.96
CA PRO A 542 -43.12 -6.60 3.14
C PRO A 542 -43.22 -8.09 2.76
N GLU A 543 -44.43 -8.64 2.63
CA GLU A 543 -44.63 -10.02 2.23
C GLU A 543 -44.64 -10.17 0.71
N THR A 544 -45.35 -9.26 0.02
CA THR A 544 -45.55 -9.30 -1.43
C THR A 544 -44.56 -8.46 -2.23
N LEU A 545 -43.93 -7.47 -1.59
CA LEU A 545 -43.08 -6.43 -2.21
C LEU A 545 -43.81 -5.56 -3.24
N GLU A 546 -45.14 -5.56 -3.23
CA GLU A 546 -45.94 -4.68 -4.06
C GLU A 546 -46.18 -3.34 -3.36
N GLU A 547 -46.24 -2.26 -4.13
CA GLU A 547 -46.56 -0.92 -3.64
C GLU A 547 -48.01 -0.85 -3.17
N VAL A 548 -48.20 -0.37 -1.95
CA VAL A 548 -49.52 -0.17 -1.33
C VAL A 548 -49.89 1.30 -1.22
N ASP A 549 -48.91 2.19 -1.14
CA ASP A 549 -49.10 3.64 -1.11
C ASP A 549 -47.83 4.36 -1.57
N ARG A 550 -47.94 5.63 -1.95
CA ARG A 550 -46.79 6.50 -2.24
C ARG A 550 -47.12 7.95 -1.91
N LYS A 551 -46.10 8.70 -1.50
CA LYS A 551 -46.26 10.13 -1.18
C LYS A 551 -45.09 10.95 -1.69
N CYS A 552 -45.37 12.01 -2.44
CA CYS A 552 -44.36 13.02 -2.79
C CYS A 552 -44.13 13.93 -1.58
N ILE A 553 -42.92 13.90 -1.04
CA ILE A 553 -42.50 14.71 0.09
C ILE A 553 -42.20 16.13 -0.39
N THR A 554 -42.63 17.13 0.40
CA THR A 554 -42.43 18.54 0.07
C THR A 554 -41.64 19.29 1.13
N VAL A 555 -40.94 20.33 0.71
CA VAL A 555 -40.30 21.34 1.56
C VAL A 555 -40.74 22.71 1.05
N ASP A 556 -41.32 23.54 1.91
CA ASP A 556 -41.85 24.87 1.54
C ASP A 556 -42.83 24.86 0.34
N ASN A 557 -43.66 23.80 0.24
CA ASN A 557 -44.58 23.49 -0.87
C ASN A 557 -43.94 23.10 -2.20
N GLU A 558 -42.62 22.91 -2.24
CA GLU A 558 -41.90 22.40 -3.41
C GLU A 558 -41.50 20.93 -3.20
N PRO A 559 -41.43 20.11 -4.26
CA PRO A 559 -40.97 18.73 -4.16
C PRO A 559 -39.55 18.60 -3.57
N ALA A 560 -39.39 17.79 -2.53
CA ALA A 560 -38.09 17.47 -1.96
C ALA A 560 -37.40 16.39 -2.79
N GLN A 561 -36.46 16.78 -3.66
CA GLN A 561 -35.74 15.86 -4.56
C GLN A 561 -34.50 15.25 -3.91
N TYR A 562 -33.95 14.21 -4.55
CA TYR A 562 -32.69 13.57 -4.21
C TYR A 562 -32.67 12.90 -2.83
N LEU A 563 -33.83 12.45 -2.35
CA LEU A 563 -33.93 11.64 -1.14
C LEU A 563 -33.23 10.31 -1.39
N ASN A 564 -32.15 10.05 -0.68
CA ASN A 564 -31.28 8.91 -0.95
C ASN A 564 -31.46 7.83 0.11
N ASP A 565 -30.54 7.75 1.07
CA ASP A 565 -30.54 6.77 2.15
C ASP A 565 -31.57 7.14 3.24
N LEU A 566 -32.31 6.14 3.75
CA LEU A 566 -33.46 6.33 4.62
C LEU A 566 -33.26 5.62 5.98
N GLN A 567 -33.63 6.29 7.06
CA GLN A 567 -33.68 5.67 8.39
C GLN A 567 -34.88 6.18 9.18
N VAL A 568 -35.64 5.28 9.82
CA VAL A 568 -36.65 5.69 10.80
C VAL A 568 -36.01 5.95 12.16
N VAL A 569 -36.28 7.13 12.72
CA VAL A 569 -35.80 7.58 14.03
C VAL A 569 -36.99 8.11 14.82
N LYS A 570 -37.37 7.40 15.89
CA LYS A 570 -38.50 7.77 16.76
C LYS A 570 -39.79 8.16 16.00
N GLY A 571 -40.13 7.39 14.97
CA GLY A 571 -41.34 7.58 14.16
C GLY A 571 -41.26 8.67 13.09
N LYS A 572 -40.09 9.30 12.88
CA LYS A 572 -39.82 10.21 11.77
C LYS A 572 -38.89 9.57 10.77
N ILE A 573 -39.00 9.94 9.50
CA ILE A 573 -38.12 9.46 8.44
C ILE A 573 -36.96 10.43 8.32
N TYR A 574 -35.74 9.92 8.38
CA TYR A 574 -34.53 10.69 8.17
C TYR A 574 -33.98 10.29 6.81
N ALA A 575 -33.85 11.25 5.91
CA ALA A 575 -33.37 11.02 4.55
C ALA A 575 -32.10 11.83 4.28
N ASN A 576 -31.02 11.15 3.89
CA ASN A 576 -29.87 11.85 3.31
C ASN A 576 -30.29 12.46 1.97
N VAL A 577 -29.89 13.70 1.69
CA VAL A 577 -30.14 14.34 0.39
C VAL A 577 -28.87 14.25 -0.45
N TRP A 578 -28.94 13.58 -1.60
CA TRP A 578 -27.79 13.40 -2.47
C TRP A 578 -27.29 14.77 -3.00
N LEU A 579 -25.97 14.96 -3.00
CA LEU A 579 -25.26 16.22 -3.28
C LEU A 579 -25.43 17.32 -2.22
N ASP A 580 -26.07 17.04 -1.09
CA ASP A 580 -26.20 17.95 0.05
C ASP A 580 -25.54 17.35 1.31
N ASP A 581 -25.13 18.21 2.23
CA ASP A 581 -24.53 17.82 3.51
C ASP A 581 -25.58 17.77 4.64
N ARG A 582 -26.87 17.73 4.29
CA ARG A 582 -28.00 17.77 5.21
C ARG A 582 -28.84 16.49 5.19
N ILE A 583 -29.44 16.19 6.34
CA ILE A 583 -30.45 15.15 6.49
C ILE A 583 -31.83 15.81 6.64
N ALA A 584 -32.77 15.43 5.81
CA ALA A 584 -34.17 15.83 5.91
C ALA A 584 -34.88 15.01 6.99
N VAL A 585 -35.53 15.66 7.94
CA VAL A 585 -36.43 15.02 8.92
C VAL A 585 -37.86 15.17 8.40
N ILE A 586 -38.44 14.06 7.99
CA ILE A 586 -39.70 13.98 7.25
C ILE A 586 -40.80 13.41 8.16
N ASP A 587 -41.95 14.09 8.15
CA ASP A 587 -43.19 13.58 8.69
C ASP A 587 -43.98 12.85 7.60
N TRP A 588 -44.12 11.53 7.75
CA TRP A 588 -44.83 10.70 6.78
C TRP A 588 -46.29 11.12 6.63
N GLU A 589 -47.02 11.37 7.73
CA GLU A 589 -48.44 11.69 7.72
C GLU A 589 -48.71 12.96 6.92
N LYS A 590 -47.94 14.02 7.20
CA LYS A 590 -48.05 15.33 6.54
C LYS A 590 -47.43 15.35 5.14
N GLY A 591 -46.47 14.46 4.85
CA GLY A 591 -45.72 14.48 3.59
C GLY A 591 -44.80 15.69 3.44
N VAL A 592 -44.23 16.18 4.56
CA VAL A 592 -43.39 17.39 4.56
C VAL A 592 -42.07 17.16 5.30
N VAL A 593 -41.02 17.85 4.86
CA VAL A 593 -39.78 18.02 5.62
C VAL A 593 -40.04 19.01 6.75
N GLU A 594 -39.96 18.55 8.00
CA GLU A 594 -40.19 19.39 9.18
C GLU A 594 -38.92 20.11 9.65
N LYS A 595 -37.75 19.47 9.49
CA LYS A 595 -36.46 19.98 9.97
C LYS A 595 -35.31 19.49 9.08
N TRP A 596 -34.20 20.22 9.17
CA TRP A 596 -32.92 19.86 8.56
C TRP A 596 -31.87 19.63 9.64
N ILE A 597 -31.09 18.57 9.50
CA ILE A 597 -29.89 18.34 10.30
C ILE A 597 -28.68 18.63 9.41
N ASP A 598 -27.90 19.64 9.78
CA ASP A 598 -26.72 20.05 9.03
C ASP A 598 -25.48 19.28 9.52
N LEU A 599 -24.85 18.52 8.62
CA LEU A 599 -23.65 17.73 8.88
C LEU A 599 -22.42 18.27 8.14
N PHE A 600 -22.48 19.48 7.57
CA PHE A 600 -21.38 20.10 6.82
C PHE A 600 -20.06 20.12 7.61
N TYR A 601 -20.11 20.27 8.93
CA TYR A 601 -18.90 20.25 9.76
C TYR A 601 -18.19 18.89 9.74
N LEU A 602 -18.95 17.78 9.70
CA LEU A 602 -18.37 16.42 9.67
C LEU A 602 -17.57 16.16 8.40
N ARG A 603 -17.98 16.77 7.28
CA ARG A 603 -17.23 16.75 6.01
C ARG A 603 -15.82 17.33 6.13
N ARG A 604 -15.58 18.26 7.06
CA ARG A 604 -14.23 18.81 7.28
C ARG A 604 -13.34 17.89 8.12
N LEU A 605 -13.94 16.94 8.83
CA LEU A 605 -13.23 16.03 9.72
C LEU A 605 -12.85 14.71 9.05
N ARG A 606 -13.34 14.43 7.86
CA ARG A 606 -13.03 13.22 7.09
C ARG A 606 -11.80 13.43 6.20
N LYS A 607 -11.07 12.35 5.93
CA LYS A 607 -10.15 12.26 4.79
C LYS A 607 -10.85 11.50 3.67
N ILE A 608 -10.56 11.91 2.44
CA ILE A 608 -11.08 11.32 1.21
C ILE A 608 -9.86 10.97 0.35
N PRO A 609 -9.84 9.85 -0.39
CA PRO A 609 -8.76 9.56 -1.33
C PRO A 609 -8.54 10.71 -2.33
N ASP A 610 -7.28 10.99 -2.68
CA ASP A 610 -6.91 12.07 -3.61
C ASP A 610 -7.19 11.76 -5.09
N THR A 611 -7.96 10.71 -5.36
CA THR A 611 -8.42 10.42 -6.72
C THR A 611 -9.54 11.39 -7.10
N LYS A 612 -9.49 11.91 -8.33
CA LYS A 612 -10.55 12.77 -8.89
C LYS A 612 -11.94 12.14 -8.80
N PHE A 613 -12.01 10.81 -8.93
CA PHE A 613 -13.25 10.05 -8.77
C PHE A 613 -13.79 10.10 -7.33
N ALA A 614 -12.93 9.87 -6.33
CA ALA A 614 -13.35 9.91 -4.92
C ALA A 614 -13.72 11.35 -4.49
N GLN A 615 -12.93 12.35 -4.89
CA GLN A 615 -13.25 13.75 -4.57
C GLN A 615 -14.60 14.20 -5.14
N ASN A 616 -14.96 13.75 -6.36
CA ASN A 616 -16.24 14.08 -6.98
C ASN A 616 -17.43 13.29 -6.42
N ASN A 617 -17.20 12.12 -5.83
CA ASN A 617 -18.27 11.21 -5.38
C ASN A 617 -18.36 11.07 -3.85
N ALA A 618 -17.52 11.78 -3.09
CA ALA A 618 -17.51 11.70 -1.63
C ALA A 618 -18.61 12.54 -0.99
N VAL A 619 -19.84 12.05 -1.12
CA VAL A 619 -21.06 12.65 -0.58
C VAL A 619 -21.50 11.98 0.72
N LEU A 620 -22.29 12.67 1.53
CA LEU A 620 -22.98 12.09 2.69
C LEU A 620 -23.87 10.94 2.21
N ASN A 621 -23.66 9.75 2.77
CA ASN A 621 -24.40 8.53 2.44
C ASN A 621 -24.13 7.47 3.52
N GLY A 622 -25.17 6.90 4.13
CA GLY A 622 -25.06 6.08 5.34
C GLY A 622 -25.59 6.81 6.57
N ILE A 623 -26.80 6.45 6.98
CA ILE A 623 -27.42 6.79 8.26
C ILE A 623 -27.88 5.51 8.96
N ALA A 624 -27.55 5.35 10.24
CA ALA A 624 -28.08 4.28 11.07
C ALA A 624 -28.46 4.80 12.45
N TYR A 625 -29.55 4.29 13.01
CA TYR A 625 -30.03 4.71 14.33
C TYR A 625 -29.91 3.58 15.35
N ASN A 626 -29.29 3.88 16.50
CA ASN A 626 -29.29 2.99 17.65
C ASN A 626 -30.30 3.50 18.68
N ALA A 627 -31.45 2.82 18.77
CA ALA A 627 -32.53 3.19 19.67
C ALA A 627 -32.17 3.04 21.15
N GLU A 628 -31.35 2.05 21.51
CA GLU A 628 -30.95 1.80 22.91
C GLU A 628 -30.06 2.92 23.47
N LYS A 629 -29.14 3.44 22.65
CA LYS A 629 -28.19 4.49 23.03
C LYS A 629 -28.68 5.89 22.70
N ASP A 630 -29.75 5.98 21.92
CA ASP A 630 -30.30 7.20 21.35
C ASP A 630 -29.23 8.04 20.62
N VAL A 631 -28.56 7.40 19.66
CA VAL A 631 -27.51 8.01 18.84
C VAL A 631 -27.68 7.65 17.36
N LEU A 632 -27.24 8.55 16.50
CA LEU A 632 -27.13 8.31 15.06
C LEU A 632 -25.69 8.02 14.70
N TYR A 633 -25.49 7.05 13.82
CA TYR A 633 -24.24 6.82 13.12
C TYR A 633 -24.38 7.38 11.71
N VAL A 634 -23.46 8.24 11.30
CA VAL A 634 -23.47 8.89 9.99
C VAL A 634 -22.10 8.79 9.32
N THR A 635 -22.10 8.57 8.01
CA THR A 635 -20.88 8.46 7.19
C THR A 635 -21.14 8.94 5.76
N GLY A 636 -20.22 8.68 4.84
CA GLY A 636 -20.38 8.95 3.42
C GLY A 636 -19.55 8.08 2.51
N LYS A 637 -19.83 8.18 1.21
CA LYS A 637 -19.09 7.47 0.17
C LYS A 637 -17.63 7.89 0.21
N SER A 638 -16.71 6.93 0.31
CA SER A 638 -15.25 7.18 0.40
C SER A 638 -14.82 8.01 1.62
N TRP A 639 -15.62 8.05 2.70
CA TRP A 639 -15.20 8.66 3.96
C TRP A 639 -14.38 7.64 4.76
N ASN A 640 -13.25 8.08 5.32
CA ASN A 640 -12.43 7.23 6.21
C ASN A 640 -12.94 7.15 7.67
N ARG A 641 -14.11 7.72 7.97
CA ARG A 641 -14.64 7.88 9.33
C ARG A 641 -16.14 7.66 9.39
N LEU A 642 -16.58 6.90 10.39
CA LEU A 642 -17.96 6.83 10.87
C LEU A 642 -18.11 7.74 12.08
N PHE A 643 -19.12 8.61 12.09
CA PHE A 643 -19.38 9.52 13.20
C PHE A 643 -20.58 9.03 14.01
N GLN A 644 -20.43 8.99 15.34
CA GLN A 644 -21.55 8.84 16.26
C GLN A 644 -21.99 10.23 16.73
N ILE A 645 -23.22 10.63 16.43
CA ILE A 645 -23.79 11.93 16.79
C ILE A 645 -25.01 11.77 17.69
N ARG A 646 -25.25 12.77 18.54
CA ARG A 646 -26.48 12.94 19.32
C ARG A 646 -27.09 14.28 18.94
N LEU A 647 -28.38 14.28 18.65
CA LEU A 647 -29.13 15.50 18.40
C LEU A 647 -29.58 16.07 19.74
N LEU A 648 -29.39 17.38 19.94
CA LEU A 648 -29.73 18.10 21.16
C LEU A 648 -31.18 18.61 21.15
#